data_AF-A0A2A9P087-F1
#
_entry.id   AF-A0A2A9P087-F1
#
_cell.length_a   1.000
_cell.length_b   1.000
_cell.length_c   1.000
_cell.angle_alpha   90.00
_cell.angle_beta   90.00
_cell.angle_gamma   90.00
#
_symmetry.space_group_name_H-M   'P 1'
#
loop_
_entity.id
_entity.type
_entity.pdbx_description
1 polymer ?
#
loop_
_entity_poly.entity_id
_entity_poly.type
_entity_poly.pdbx_seq_one_letter_code
_entity_poly.pdbx_strand_id
1 'polypeptide(L)'
;METHFGPPSEPIDVQAFIQSAQTLEPTNLVPAADAWLALSPEQQCSVLAESSVADLRQSLFDVWNNPRISAYLFKAHEQSLVSLDSVAKRPKKKHKAELAPELVTLQKDLESIKLDSWTWHPSSTPFIRTSRNSDYNTLKHVKLSKSSGTSSQPQAVVIATVYEKVAWNPNIITRISQHALLSSQTLGQLYDMFPCTSKEMPQEIVREGKVVGYECTGVASGCVICIEGHAYGDGKSSFDYAEQIEMVPQNSQAIMKAPTSMYETTFESLPLRLNEPYWLLHAGNCEHFIVLEQIRLKHSSDPVDGYPLTLQMTPVLLDLCRSCRKIPAVWSIVNDVRLGESPCLMCESCRRNLGGSGEEGVIMVPLPPHKVGWVQEGSLSIMTTPISPSELLSSLQEYDNVLAWVNDNLGVDHESNQTEKADLIDLDQRLTLLTASLDIAYEDTSSQLERVIDEVSRSIPRLTYDLHFMKDTAVSLKPILGELVRKSREAVPDRASDALSQLRLLDNVKTRMEAVRNVLKEAENWSTLEVEVTSFLAERSYIKAAERLSEANKSIIVFQNTPEYDPRRTLLVNLQNQLEASLSSALVSAIKAQDVNACRDYYTIFSTISRDSEFRNYYYASRRTAILTMWQDAVPSDIITNVSAEPHSLGDFLSKFYSAFSSLLNLERVSIPAIFPDPAVTLSTFITTTLSTLQPTMSYRLAALSSHHGDFAIQPLIFALQATEAFAADVSKMMEKMRYTPGAFAPQKTQSPDQAEFQPRHTRRRSSRMSISWRNRPPPGASAADIPLPVSIAELEWDQELFQPFLEFQVEYGTLERRFLANSLKKLLNSEKDPIFNVDCARLLREQAIDVFSIAEGSLSRCGAFTYGYGSIGLVQALDSLLNSFLDDWTMHVQTGKVFTSSSAPSSISQEDFLDLEYTVHDWSSFQTLIHLLASGHAFYERFCQFEAKLRTKLAEFSSRFRSARSDPANLLIATTKGESQLLEQSLLNSAELQELLDSIESEPLHSASLRSMNHQNHILKQAFQAILNFAKECQAALEQVILSPLKGYLMNYSSLPIWSTLDDQKSKRSTSALHDLQIPTFSLSQSETVQRVSEGLLNLPRLFEIYADDDALSFSLNTLPFVDSDDSKMIFEQSDPTTMHRRRPSVASTKQLLDPEVVSSAWLFSLGKGLLNYITSDVLPHIPVLSSAGAAQLVSDLDYLSNIVRALNVESEELERWRQGVGMNDEEGRKAFTQNPNDSVMQHIGRMRGWDKL
;
A
#
# COMPACT_ATOMS: atom_id res chain seq x y z
N MET A 1 1.67 -32.22 -17.17
CA MET A 1 0.32 -31.73 -17.53
C MET A 1 -0.75 -32.31 -16.60
N GLU A 2 -0.73 -33.60 -16.24
CA GLU A 2 -1.59 -34.15 -15.17
C GLU A 2 -1.49 -33.39 -13.84
N THR A 3 -0.29 -32.90 -13.49
CA THR A 3 -0.06 -32.04 -12.33
C THR A 3 -0.76 -30.67 -12.40
N HIS A 4 -1.17 -30.21 -13.58
CA HIS A 4 -1.81 -28.91 -13.79
C HIS A 4 -3.33 -28.99 -13.99
N PHE A 5 -3.82 -30.02 -14.67
CA PHE A 5 -5.24 -30.16 -15.01
C PHE A 5 -5.98 -31.22 -14.20
N GLY A 6 -5.27 -32.14 -13.55
CA GLY A 6 -5.84 -33.32 -12.90
C GLY A 6 -5.92 -34.52 -13.87
N PRO A 7 -6.40 -35.69 -13.38
CA PRO A 7 -6.58 -36.86 -14.22
C PRO A 7 -7.77 -36.67 -15.19
N PRO A 8 -7.65 -37.13 -16.45
CA PRO A 8 -8.74 -37.03 -17.42
C PRO A 8 -9.88 -37.99 -17.10
N SER A 9 -11.11 -37.58 -17.41
CA SER A 9 -12.29 -38.45 -17.24
C SER A 9 -12.36 -39.55 -18.31
N GLU A 10 -13.27 -40.51 -18.10
CA GLU A 10 -13.78 -41.34 -19.19
C GLU A 10 -14.46 -40.44 -20.26
N PRO A 11 -14.46 -40.85 -21.55
CA PRO A 11 -15.09 -40.07 -22.62
C PRO A 11 -16.60 -39.98 -22.41
N ILE A 12 -17.11 -38.76 -22.37
CA ILE A 12 -18.52 -38.43 -22.19
C ILE A 12 -19.12 -38.10 -23.55
N ASP A 13 -20.10 -38.89 -23.97
CA ASP A 13 -20.95 -38.54 -25.10
C ASP A 13 -21.99 -37.51 -24.64
N VAL A 14 -21.85 -36.26 -25.11
CA VAL A 14 -22.70 -35.14 -24.72
C VAL A 14 -24.16 -35.37 -25.13
N GLN A 15 -24.39 -36.03 -26.26
CA GLN A 15 -25.74 -36.34 -26.73
C GLN A 15 -26.40 -37.41 -25.84
N ALA A 16 -25.67 -38.47 -25.52
CA ALA A 16 -26.15 -39.50 -24.59
C ALA A 16 -26.37 -38.94 -23.17
N PHE A 17 -25.53 -38.00 -22.73
CA PHE A 17 -25.70 -37.28 -21.47
C PHE A 17 -27.00 -36.47 -21.44
N ILE A 18 -27.29 -35.70 -22.50
CA ILE A 18 -28.54 -34.93 -22.62
C ILE A 18 -29.78 -35.85 -22.65
N GLN A 19 -29.71 -36.99 -23.36
CA GLN A 19 -30.81 -37.95 -23.44
C GLN A 19 -31.05 -38.69 -22.12
N SER A 20 -29.99 -39.13 -21.43
CA SER A 20 -30.10 -39.80 -20.12
C SER A 20 -30.64 -38.85 -19.04
N ALA A 21 -30.22 -37.59 -19.07
CA ALA A 21 -30.79 -36.54 -18.23
C ALA A 21 -32.29 -36.32 -18.45
N GLN A 22 -32.78 -36.39 -19.69
CA GLN A 22 -34.22 -36.29 -19.97
C GLN A 22 -35.00 -37.48 -19.43
N THR A 23 -34.41 -38.69 -19.46
CA THR A 23 -35.04 -39.88 -18.85
C THR A 23 -35.05 -39.86 -17.31
N LEU A 24 -34.30 -38.92 -16.70
CA LEU A 24 -34.16 -38.76 -15.25
C LEU A 24 -35.10 -37.69 -14.64
N GLU A 25 -36.07 -37.14 -15.38
CA GLU A 25 -37.12 -36.31 -14.73
C GLU A 25 -37.81 -37.08 -13.58
N PRO A 26 -38.12 -36.36 -12.49
CA PRO A 26 -37.75 -36.78 -11.14
C PRO A 26 -38.67 -37.88 -10.64
N THR A 27 -38.12 -39.07 -10.41
CA THR A 27 -38.67 -40.00 -9.43
C THR A 27 -38.84 -39.26 -8.09
N ASN A 28 -40.09 -38.87 -7.80
CA ASN A 28 -40.63 -38.40 -6.51
C ASN A 28 -40.40 -36.94 -6.06
N LEU A 29 -40.75 -35.93 -6.87
CA LEU A 29 -41.04 -34.57 -6.35
C LEU A 29 -42.48 -34.08 -6.62
N VAL A 30 -43.31 -34.88 -7.30
CA VAL A 30 -44.71 -34.53 -7.57
C VAL A 30 -45.61 -34.43 -6.31
N PRO A 31 -45.35 -35.08 -5.15
CA PRO A 31 -46.21 -34.81 -3.97
C PRO A 31 -45.98 -33.42 -3.34
N ALA A 32 -44.84 -32.77 -3.61
CA ALA A 32 -44.43 -31.56 -2.88
C ALA A 32 -45.02 -30.27 -3.45
N ALA A 33 -45.24 -30.18 -4.77
CA ALA A 33 -45.81 -28.99 -5.40
C ALA A 33 -47.32 -28.83 -5.09
N ASP A 34 -48.07 -29.93 -5.11
CA ASP A 34 -49.48 -29.93 -4.70
C ASP A 34 -49.63 -29.72 -3.18
N ALA A 35 -48.70 -30.25 -2.38
CA ALA A 35 -48.66 -29.97 -0.94
C ALA A 35 -48.31 -28.50 -0.64
N TRP A 36 -47.40 -27.88 -1.40
CA TRP A 36 -47.06 -26.46 -1.27
C TRP A 36 -48.26 -25.55 -1.55
N LEU A 37 -48.98 -25.81 -2.65
CA LEU A 37 -50.18 -25.06 -3.04
C LEU A 37 -51.38 -25.31 -2.11
N ALA A 38 -51.40 -26.43 -1.38
CA ALA A 38 -52.42 -26.75 -0.39
C ALA A 38 -52.19 -26.13 1.01
N LEU A 39 -51.00 -25.57 1.26
CA LEU A 39 -50.70 -24.83 2.50
C LEU A 39 -51.37 -23.45 2.49
N SER A 40 -51.83 -22.97 3.65
CA SER A 40 -52.36 -21.61 3.76
C SER A 40 -51.26 -20.58 3.44
N PRO A 41 -51.60 -19.36 2.96
CA PRO A 41 -50.59 -18.34 2.66
C PRO A 41 -49.72 -18.00 3.88
N GLU A 42 -50.24 -18.11 5.10
CA GLU A 42 -49.47 -17.96 6.34
C GLU A 42 -48.47 -19.10 6.54
N GLN A 43 -48.86 -20.35 6.24
CA GLN A 43 -47.96 -21.50 6.29
C GLN A 43 -46.91 -21.45 5.19
N GLN A 44 -47.27 -21.00 3.98
CA GLN A 44 -46.30 -20.76 2.90
C GLN A 44 -45.30 -19.67 3.30
N CYS A 45 -45.75 -18.56 3.89
CA CYS A 45 -44.86 -17.54 4.44
C CYS A 45 -43.97 -18.07 5.55
N SER A 46 -44.48 -18.92 6.44
CA SER A 46 -43.68 -19.54 7.51
C SER A 46 -42.62 -20.49 6.95
N VAL A 47 -42.96 -21.31 5.95
CA VAL A 47 -41.97 -22.21 5.32
C VAL A 47 -40.99 -21.43 4.45
N LEU A 48 -41.41 -20.36 3.77
CA LEU A 48 -40.50 -19.44 3.06
C LEU A 48 -39.57 -18.71 4.03
N ALA A 49 -40.05 -18.36 5.23
CA ALA A 49 -39.24 -17.76 6.28
C ALA A 49 -38.23 -18.77 6.86
N GLU A 50 -38.64 -20.02 7.12
CA GLU A 50 -37.75 -21.10 7.56
C GLU A 50 -36.72 -21.51 6.50
N SER A 51 -37.07 -21.37 5.22
CA SER A 51 -36.19 -21.67 4.07
C SER A 51 -35.41 -20.45 3.58
N SER A 52 -35.59 -19.30 4.23
CA SER A 52 -34.93 -18.05 3.86
C SER A 52 -33.49 -18.08 4.33
N VAL A 53 -32.57 -17.87 3.39
CA VAL A 53 -31.14 -17.71 3.66
C VAL A 53 -30.80 -16.27 4.05
N ALA A 54 -31.82 -15.41 4.28
CA ALA A 54 -31.63 -14.00 4.60
C ALA A 54 -30.82 -13.80 5.89
N ASP A 55 -31.03 -14.64 6.90
CA ASP A 55 -30.30 -14.56 8.17
C ASP A 55 -28.81 -14.88 7.98
N LEU A 56 -28.51 -15.88 7.14
CA LEU A 56 -27.13 -16.23 6.77
C LEU A 56 -26.47 -15.14 5.92
N ARG A 57 -27.25 -14.50 5.02
CA ARG A 57 -26.78 -13.36 4.22
C ARG A 57 -26.49 -12.14 5.10
N GLN A 58 -27.37 -11.82 6.04
CA GLN A 58 -27.21 -10.72 7.00
C GLN A 58 -25.97 -10.99 7.87
N SER A 59 -25.86 -12.19 8.44
CA SER A 59 -24.70 -12.61 9.23
C SER A 59 -23.40 -12.54 8.42
N LEU A 60 -23.40 -12.97 7.16
CA LEU A 60 -22.23 -12.89 6.28
C LEU A 60 -21.84 -11.43 5.99
N PHE A 61 -22.81 -10.55 5.76
CA PHE A 61 -22.53 -9.12 5.60
C PHE A 61 -22.03 -8.47 6.90
N ASP A 62 -22.59 -8.83 8.05
CA ASP A 62 -22.13 -8.30 9.35
C ASP A 62 -20.68 -8.74 9.65
N VAL A 63 -20.34 -9.99 9.31
CA VAL A 63 -18.96 -10.53 9.40
C VAL A 63 -18.02 -9.84 8.41
N TRP A 64 -18.45 -9.59 7.17
CA TRP A 64 -17.59 -9.03 6.12
C TRP A 64 -17.43 -7.50 6.21
N ASN A 65 -18.48 -6.81 6.64
CA ASN A 65 -18.48 -5.37 6.87
C ASN A 65 -17.72 -4.99 8.15
N ASN A 66 -17.53 -5.93 9.09
CA ASN A 66 -16.64 -5.74 10.24
C ASN A 66 -15.17 -5.98 9.83
N PRO A 67 -14.34 -4.92 9.73
CA PRO A 67 -12.99 -5.03 9.19
C PRO A 67 -12.05 -5.89 10.06
N ARG A 68 -12.33 -6.02 11.36
CA ARG A 68 -11.50 -6.85 12.27
C ARG A 68 -11.75 -8.34 12.07
N ILE A 69 -13.03 -8.70 11.92
CA ILE A 69 -13.46 -10.07 11.71
C ILE A 69 -13.05 -10.55 10.31
N SER A 70 -13.29 -9.74 9.27
CA SER A 70 -12.90 -10.08 7.90
C SER A 70 -11.37 -10.21 7.76
N ALA A 71 -10.59 -9.31 8.35
CA ALA A 71 -9.12 -9.42 8.37
C ALA A 71 -8.62 -10.69 9.10
N TYR A 72 -9.29 -11.11 10.18
CA TYR A 72 -8.97 -12.37 10.86
C TYR A 72 -9.26 -13.58 9.97
N LEU A 73 -10.39 -13.61 9.27
CA LEU A 73 -10.73 -14.68 8.33
C LEU A 73 -9.74 -14.75 7.16
N PHE A 74 -9.34 -13.61 6.60
CA PHE A 74 -8.30 -13.55 5.57
C PHE A 74 -6.96 -14.09 6.09
N LYS A 75 -6.55 -13.67 7.29
CA LYS A 75 -5.31 -14.14 7.92
C LYS A 75 -5.35 -15.63 8.25
N ALA A 76 -6.49 -16.16 8.72
CA ALA A 76 -6.67 -17.58 8.99
C ALA A 76 -6.67 -18.41 7.70
N HIS A 77 -7.26 -17.88 6.63
CA HIS A 77 -7.23 -18.47 5.29
C HIS A 77 -5.81 -18.49 4.71
N GLU A 78 -5.09 -17.36 4.75
CA GLU A 78 -3.69 -17.29 4.32
C GLU A 78 -2.78 -18.22 5.13
N GLN A 79 -2.98 -18.32 6.45
CA GLN A 79 -2.25 -19.27 7.29
C GLN A 79 -2.55 -20.73 6.91
N SER A 80 -3.80 -21.03 6.55
CA SER A 80 -4.18 -22.35 6.06
C SER A 80 -3.49 -22.65 4.71
N LEU A 81 -3.49 -21.70 3.77
CA LEU A 81 -2.78 -21.83 2.49
C LEU A 81 -1.26 -22.00 2.68
N VAL A 82 -0.64 -21.17 3.52
CA VAL A 82 0.81 -21.26 3.84
C VAL A 82 1.15 -22.57 4.53
N SER A 83 0.25 -23.09 5.38
CA SER A 83 0.44 -24.39 6.02
C SER A 83 0.39 -25.54 5.00
N LEU A 84 -0.50 -25.45 4.01
CA LEU A 84 -0.62 -26.42 2.91
C LEU A 84 0.58 -26.35 1.95
N ASP A 85 1.08 -25.15 1.65
CA ASP A 85 2.34 -24.94 0.89
C ASP A 85 3.56 -25.47 1.65
N SER A 86 3.57 -25.37 2.99
CA SER A 86 4.66 -25.88 3.83
C SER A 86 4.74 -27.41 3.91
N VAL A 87 3.70 -28.14 3.47
CA VAL A 87 3.79 -29.60 3.30
C VAL A 87 4.77 -29.94 2.16
N ALA A 88 5.00 -29.04 1.20
CA ALA A 88 6.04 -29.19 0.18
C ALA A 88 7.45 -28.77 0.64
N LYS A 89 7.58 -27.97 1.71
CA LYS A 89 8.88 -27.56 2.30
C LYS A 89 8.78 -27.36 3.82
N ARG A 90 9.56 -28.17 4.56
CA ARG A 90 9.67 -28.33 6.04
C ARG A 90 9.12 -27.18 6.91
N PRO A 91 8.34 -27.48 7.98
CA PRO A 91 7.68 -26.47 8.79
C PRO A 91 8.61 -25.82 9.83
N LYS A 92 8.45 -24.50 10.05
CA LYS A 92 8.93 -23.76 11.23
C LYS A 92 7.78 -23.56 12.22
N LYS A 93 8.03 -23.79 13.52
CA LYS A 93 7.03 -23.64 14.60
C LYS A 93 6.69 -22.16 14.84
N LYS A 94 5.40 -21.85 15.08
CA LYS A 94 4.90 -20.52 15.49
C LYS A 94 4.11 -20.59 16.80
N HIS A 95 4.16 -19.50 17.57
CA HIS A 95 3.44 -19.26 18.83
C HIS A 95 2.04 -18.68 18.57
N LYS A 96 1.03 -19.09 19.36
CA LYS A 96 -0.34 -18.52 19.34
C LYS A 96 -0.39 -17.25 20.22
N ALA A 97 -0.94 -16.16 19.68
CA ALA A 97 -1.28 -14.95 20.43
C ALA A 97 -2.72 -15.00 20.96
N GLU A 98 -3.03 -14.27 22.03
CA GLU A 98 -4.37 -14.17 22.63
C GLU A 98 -5.34 -13.39 21.72
N LEU A 99 -6.54 -13.95 21.49
CA LEU A 99 -7.58 -13.40 20.62
C LEU A 99 -8.57 -12.51 21.39
N ALA A 100 -9.07 -11.47 20.73
CA ALA A 100 -10.18 -10.64 21.23
C ALA A 100 -11.50 -11.43 21.36
N PRO A 101 -12.41 -11.06 22.29
CA PRO A 101 -13.62 -11.84 22.60
C PRO A 101 -14.60 -12.02 21.43
N GLU A 102 -14.70 -11.05 20.52
CA GLU A 102 -15.50 -11.13 19.28
C GLU A 102 -14.92 -12.15 18.27
N LEU A 103 -13.61 -12.36 18.28
CA LEU A 103 -12.95 -13.36 17.44
C LEU A 103 -13.05 -14.76 18.05
N VAL A 104 -13.06 -14.86 19.38
CA VAL A 104 -13.26 -16.13 20.10
C VAL A 104 -14.68 -16.65 19.91
N THR A 105 -15.68 -15.76 19.91
CA THR A 105 -17.08 -16.13 19.63
C THR A 105 -17.24 -16.62 18.19
N LEU A 106 -16.74 -15.89 17.21
CA LEU A 106 -16.74 -16.34 15.80
C LEU A 106 -15.97 -17.65 15.59
N GLN A 107 -14.81 -17.81 16.23
CA GLN A 107 -14.04 -19.06 16.14
C GLN A 107 -14.82 -20.23 16.72
N LYS A 108 -15.50 -20.03 17.85
CA LYS A 108 -16.35 -21.05 18.48
C LYS A 108 -17.56 -21.39 17.61
N ASP A 109 -18.13 -20.40 16.92
CA ASP A 109 -19.24 -20.58 15.99
C ASP A 109 -18.77 -21.39 14.77
N LEU A 110 -17.60 -21.08 14.19
CA LEU A 110 -16.99 -21.84 13.09
C LEU A 110 -16.63 -23.27 13.51
N GLU A 111 -16.07 -23.46 14.71
CA GLU A 111 -15.75 -24.78 15.27
C GLU A 111 -17.02 -25.60 15.60
N SER A 112 -18.17 -24.94 15.78
CA SER A 112 -19.45 -25.62 16.01
C SER A 112 -20.10 -26.17 14.72
N ILE A 113 -19.63 -25.73 13.55
CA ILE A 113 -20.13 -26.19 12.25
C ILE A 113 -19.62 -27.62 12.01
N LYS A 114 -20.54 -28.59 11.97
CA LYS A 114 -20.24 -30.03 11.75
C LYS A 114 -19.77 -30.39 10.32
N LEU A 115 -19.58 -29.41 9.45
CA LEU A 115 -19.16 -29.62 8.06
C LEU A 115 -17.63 -29.65 7.99
N ASP A 116 -17.06 -30.85 8.07
CA ASP A 116 -15.61 -31.07 7.95
C ASP A 116 -15.03 -30.63 6.59
N SER A 117 -15.88 -30.34 5.60
CA SER A 117 -15.50 -29.85 4.27
C SER A 117 -15.01 -28.39 4.24
N TRP A 118 -15.24 -27.62 5.31
CA TRP A 118 -14.81 -26.22 5.39
C TRP A 118 -13.31 -26.06 5.66
N THR A 119 -12.70 -27.05 6.32
CA THR A 119 -11.26 -27.08 6.57
C THR A 119 -10.54 -27.75 5.42
N TRP A 120 -9.63 -27.02 4.78
CA TRP A 120 -8.80 -27.53 3.69
C TRP A 120 -7.99 -28.75 4.14
N HIS A 121 -8.32 -29.93 3.60
CA HIS A 121 -7.61 -31.16 3.94
C HIS A 121 -6.22 -31.17 3.27
N PRO A 122 -5.15 -31.70 3.89
CA PRO A 122 -3.81 -31.77 3.27
C PRO A 122 -3.76 -32.52 1.92
N SER A 123 -4.76 -33.35 1.62
CA SER A 123 -4.90 -33.99 0.30
C SER A 123 -5.40 -33.05 -0.81
N SER A 124 -5.82 -31.83 -0.46
CA SER A 124 -6.24 -30.80 -1.41
C SER A 124 -5.07 -29.97 -1.97
N THR A 125 -3.87 -30.06 -1.38
CA THR A 125 -2.63 -29.39 -1.83
C THR A 125 -2.34 -29.50 -3.33
N PRO A 126 -2.46 -30.67 -4.01
CA PRO A 126 -2.24 -30.74 -5.45
C PRO A 126 -3.29 -30.01 -6.31
N PHE A 127 -4.41 -29.57 -5.72
CA PHE A 127 -5.48 -28.83 -6.40
C PHE A 127 -5.45 -27.32 -6.13
N ILE A 128 -4.53 -26.84 -5.27
CA ILE A 128 -4.40 -25.43 -4.87
C ILE A 128 -3.32 -24.76 -5.72
N ARG A 129 -3.62 -23.61 -6.34
CA ARG A 129 -2.75 -22.89 -7.29
C ARG A 129 -1.98 -21.75 -6.60
N THR A 130 -0.78 -21.44 -7.08
CA THR A 130 0.10 -20.39 -6.51
C THR A 130 -0.29 -18.98 -6.97
N SER A 131 -0.15 -17.99 -6.09
CA SER A 131 -0.55 -16.59 -6.39
C SER A 131 0.62 -15.74 -6.90
N ARG A 132 0.59 -15.41 -8.20
CA ARG A 132 0.90 -14.07 -8.72
C ARG A 132 0.39 -13.94 -10.18
N ASN A 133 -0.74 -13.24 -10.34
CA ASN A 133 -1.39 -12.84 -11.62
C ASN A 133 -1.76 -13.93 -12.66
N SER A 134 -1.96 -15.21 -12.32
CA SER A 134 -2.40 -16.21 -13.32
C SER A 134 -3.87 -16.10 -13.73
N ASP A 135 -4.70 -15.45 -12.91
CA ASP A 135 -6.17 -15.44 -13.06
C ASP A 135 -6.80 -14.05 -12.85
N TYR A 136 -6.05 -12.95 -13.05
CA TYR A 136 -6.67 -11.63 -13.02
C TYR A 136 -7.67 -11.53 -14.17
N ASN A 137 -8.95 -11.56 -13.84
CA ASN A 137 -10.00 -11.40 -14.82
C ASN A 137 -10.14 -9.93 -15.19
N THR A 138 -9.86 -9.60 -16.44
CA THR A 138 -10.04 -8.26 -16.98
C THR A 138 -11.54 -7.90 -17.12
N LEU A 139 -12.42 -8.92 -17.19
CA LEU A 139 -13.85 -8.73 -17.32
C LEU A 139 -14.48 -8.40 -15.95
N LYS A 140 -15.08 -7.21 -15.83
CA LYS A 140 -15.95 -6.85 -14.70
C LYS A 140 -17.35 -7.47 -14.81
N HIS A 141 -17.78 -7.78 -16.03
CA HIS A 141 -19.05 -8.44 -16.35
C HIS A 141 -18.83 -9.48 -17.45
N VAL A 142 -19.65 -10.54 -17.47
CA VAL A 142 -19.58 -11.60 -18.49
C VAL A 142 -19.76 -11.00 -19.89
N LYS A 143 -18.82 -11.33 -20.80
CA LYS A 143 -18.90 -10.86 -22.19
C LYS A 143 -19.85 -11.77 -22.98
N LEU A 144 -20.94 -11.18 -23.46
CA LEU A 144 -21.99 -11.81 -24.24
C LEU A 144 -21.66 -11.77 -25.74
N SER A 145 -21.90 -12.87 -26.45
CA SER A 145 -21.83 -12.94 -27.93
C SER A 145 -23.18 -12.62 -28.57
N LYS A 146 -23.18 -12.03 -29.79
CA LYS A 146 -24.39 -11.70 -30.57
C LYS A 146 -25.04 -12.91 -31.27
N SER A 147 -24.54 -14.13 -31.07
CA SER A 147 -25.12 -15.32 -31.70
C SER A 147 -26.48 -15.67 -31.10
N SER A 148 -27.53 -15.43 -31.87
CA SER A 148 -28.92 -15.81 -31.58
C SER A 148 -29.14 -17.28 -31.98
N GLY A 149 -29.23 -18.16 -30.99
CA GLY A 149 -29.49 -19.58 -31.18
C GLY A 149 -30.58 -20.06 -30.23
N THR A 150 -31.83 -19.66 -30.48
CA THR A 150 -33.00 -20.19 -29.78
C THR A 150 -33.33 -21.58 -30.33
N SER A 151 -32.75 -22.63 -29.75
CA SER A 151 -33.25 -23.99 -29.97
C SER A 151 -34.14 -24.41 -28.79
N SER A 152 -35.34 -24.91 -29.12
CA SER A 152 -36.32 -25.44 -28.16
C SER A 152 -35.91 -26.79 -27.54
N GLN A 153 -34.71 -27.29 -27.87
CA GLN A 153 -34.21 -28.57 -27.39
C GLN A 153 -33.43 -28.39 -26.08
N PRO A 154 -33.43 -29.38 -25.18
CA PRO A 154 -32.63 -29.34 -23.97
C PRO A 154 -31.14 -29.34 -24.32
N GLN A 155 -30.43 -28.32 -23.86
CA GLN A 155 -29.01 -28.12 -24.16
C GLN A 155 -28.15 -28.37 -22.93
N ALA A 156 -26.94 -28.87 -23.16
CA ALA A 156 -25.89 -28.87 -22.14
C ALA A 156 -25.05 -27.59 -22.26
N VAL A 157 -24.60 -27.08 -21.13
CA VAL A 157 -23.59 -26.03 -21.01
C VAL A 157 -22.24 -26.69 -20.79
N VAL A 158 -21.28 -26.39 -21.68
CA VAL A 158 -19.90 -26.87 -21.65
C VAL A 158 -18.99 -25.71 -21.28
N ILE A 159 -18.21 -25.85 -20.21
CA ILE A 159 -17.23 -24.84 -19.79
C ILE A 159 -15.85 -25.25 -20.32
N ALA A 160 -15.34 -24.45 -21.25
CA ALA A 160 -14.05 -24.64 -21.89
C ALA A 160 -13.07 -23.55 -21.48
N THR A 161 -11.87 -23.94 -21.07
CA THR A 161 -10.78 -23.04 -20.69
C THR A 161 -9.62 -23.18 -21.66
N VAL A 162 -9.09 -22.07 -22.15
CA VAL A 162 -7.96 -22.03 -23.10
C VAL A 162 -6.69 -21.60 -22.37
N TYR A 163 -5.63 -22.40 -22.53
CA TYR A 163 -4.30 -22.18 -21.95
C TYR A 163 -3.24 -22.02 -23.05
N GLU A 164 -2.18 -21.28 -22.75
CA GLU A 164 -1.00 -21.10 -23.61
C GLU A 164 0.28 -21.37 -22.81
N LYS A 165 1.35 -21.80 -23.50
CA LYS A 165 2.68 -21.95 -22.90
C LYS A 165 3.39 -20.61 -22.79
N VAL A 166 4.04 -20.38 -21.66
CA VAL A 166 4.80 -19.15 -21.44
C VAL A 166 6.09 -19.16 -22.27
N ALA A 167 6.32 -18.11 -23.07
CA ALA A 167 7.43 -18.04 -24.03
C ALA A 167 8.83 -18.22 -23.41
N TRP A 168 9.05 -17.78 -22.17
CA TRP A 168 10.34 -17.91 -21.46
C TRP A 168 10.47 -19.23 -20.68
N ASN A 169 9.38 -19.98 -20.49
CA ASN A 169 9.43 -21.30 -19.85
C ASN A 169 8.32 -22.21 -20.39
N PRO A 170 8.63 -23.12 -21.33
CA PRO A 170 7.64 -23.98 -21.97
C PRO A 170 7.02 -25.02 -21.02
N ASN A 171 7.55 -25.18 -19.80
CA ASN A 171 6.98 -26.04 -18.78
C ASN A 171 5.87 -25.36 -17.96
N ILE A 172 5.65 -24.06 -18.13
CA ILE A 172 4.60 -23.30 -17.46
C ILE A 172 3.50 -22.97 -18.47
N ILE A 173 2.26 -23.22 -18.07
CA ILE A 173 1.06 -22.89 -18.82
C ILE A 173 0.25 -21.82 -18.08
N THR A 174 -0.36 -20.91 -18.83
CA THR A 174 -1.18 -19.81 -18.30
C THR A 174 -2.55 -19.80 -18.96
N ARG A 175 -3.60 -19.55 -18.16
CA ARG A 175 -4.97 -19.42 -18.67
C ARG A 175 -5.08 -18.10 -19.45
N ILE A 176 -5.58 -18.16 -20.68
CA ILE A 176 -5.88 -16.98 -21.50
C ILE A 176 -7.34 -16.56 -21.31
N SER A 177 -8.25 -17.53 -21.35
CA SER A 177 -9.68 -17.27 -21.35
C SER A 177 -10.50 -18.48 -20.90
N GLN A 178 -11.73 -18.22 -20.44
CA GLN A 178 -12.71 -19.23 -20.08
C GLN A 178 -14.08 -18.88 -20.69
N HIS A 179 -14.72 -19.85 -21.30
CA HIS A 179 -15.98 -19.68 -22.03
C HIS A 179 -17.02 -20.74 -21.63
N ALA A 180 -18.27 -20.33 -21.45
CA ALA A 180 -19.40 -21.23 -21.36
C ALA A 180 -20.11 -21.30 -22.72
N LEU A 181 -20.24 -22.51 -23.26
CA LEU A 181 -20.76 -22.81 -24.58
C LEU A 181 -22.01 -23.68 -24.45
N LEU A 182 -22.91 -23.61 -25.43
CA LEU A 182 -24.02 -24.56 -25.54
C LEU A 182 -23.59 -25.77 -26.37
N SER A 183 -24.18 -26.94 -26.12
CA SER A 183 -23.90 -28.18 -26.88
C SER A 183 -24.15 -28.03 -28.38
N SER A 184 -25.05 -27.14 -28.79
CA SER A 184 -25.35 -26.83 -30.19
C SER A 184 -24.32 -25.95 -30.89
N GLN A 185 -23.36 -25.37 -30.14
CA GLN A 185 -22.35 -24.49 -30.69
C GLN A 185 -21.21 -25.28 -31.32
N THR A 186 -20.49 -24.64 -32.24
CA THR A 186 -19.43 -25.28 -33.02
C THR A 186 -18.05 -24.99 -32.45
N LEU A 187 -17.08 -25.85 -32.74
CA LEU A 187 -15.68 -25.62 -32.35
C LEU A 187 -15.13 -24.30 -32.92
N GLY A 188 -15.58 -23.91 -34.12
CA GLY A 188 -15.26 -22.63 -34.74
C GLY A 188 -15.76 -21.42 -33.92
N GLN A 189 -16.90 -21.52 -33.24
CA GLN A 189 -17.39 -20.44 -32.38
C GLN A 189 -16.54 -20.29 -31.11
N LEU A 190 -16.06 -21.40 -30.53
CA LEU A 190 -15.05 -21.33 -29.45
C LEU A 190 -13.75 -20.70 -29.99
N TYR A 191 -13.33 -21.11 -31.19
CA TYR A 191 -12.15 -20.56 -31.84
C TYR A 191 -12.23 -19.04 -31.94
N ASP A 192 -13.29 -18.48 -32.50
CA ASP A 192 -13.39 -17.03 -32.74
C ASP A 192 -13.40 -16.18 -31.45
N MET A 193 -13.80 -16.76 -30.31
CA MET A 193 -14.01 -16.02 -29.05
C MET A 193 -12.74 -15.70 -28.26
N PHE A 194 -11.75 -16.59 -28.21
CA PHE A 194 -10.55 -16.33 -27.41
C PHE A 194 -9.53 -15.48 -28.17
N PRO A 195 -8.79 -14.59 -27.48
CA PRO A 195 -7.76 -13.79 -28.13
C PRO A 195 -6.51 -14.64 -28.42
N CYS A 196 -5.97 -14.51 -29.62
CA CYS A 196 -4.72 -15.17 -30.01
C CYS A 196 -3.92 -14.28 -30.95
N THR A 197 -2.63 -14.12 -30.66
CA THR A 197 -1.71 -13.31 -31.46
C THR A 197 -1.62 -13.79 -32.90
N SER A 198 -1.71 -15.11 -33.16
CA SER A 198 -1.66 -15.70 -34.50
C SER A 198 -2.82 -15.28 -35.42
N LYS A 199 -3.96 -14.86 -34.87
CA LYS A 199 -5.12 -14.39 -35.67
C LYS A 199 -4.90 -13.03 -36.29
N GLU A 200 -3.96 -12.26 -35.76
CA GLU A 200 -3.71 -10.87 -36.13
C GLU A 200 -2.30 -10.66 -36.71
N MET A 201 -1.61 -11.75 -37.00
CA MET A 201 -0.30 -11.69 -37.64
C MET A 201 -0.43 -11.06 -39.04
N PRO A 202 0.34 -10.01 -39.35
CA PRO A 202 0.26 -9.35 -40.65
C PRO A 202 0.83 -10.25 -41.75
N GLN A 203 0.24 -10.20 -42.95
CA GLN A 203 0.67 -11.02 -44.08
C GLN A 203 1.91 -10.42 -44.78
N GLU A 204 2.84 -11.29 -45.20
CA GLU A 204 4.05 -10.91 -45.93
C GLU A 204 3.74 -10.52 -47.39
N ILE A 205 4.13 -9.30 -47.78
CA ILE A 205 4.09 -8.83 -49.17
C ILE A 205 5.37 -9.30 -49.87
N VAL A 206 5.27 -10.32 -50.71
CA VAL A 206 6.40 -10.84 -51.49
C VAL A 206 6.40 -10.22 -52.90
N ARG A 207 7.48 -9.53 -53.28
CA ARG A 207 7.75 -9.13 -54.68
C ARG A 207 9.05 -9.78 -55.14
N GLU A 208 9.03 -10.42 -56.31
CA GLU A 208 10.20 -11.10 -56.90
C GLU A 208 10.91 -12.11 -55.97
N GLY A 209 10.17 -12.78 -55.08
CA GLY A 209 10.73 -13.76 -54.14
C GLY A 209 11.41 -13.16 -52.90
N LYS A 210 11.30 -11.85 -52.67
CA LYS A 210 11.75 -11.17 -51.44
C LYS A 210 10.57 -10.51 -50.73
N VAL A 211 10.56 -10.58 -49.40
CA VAL A 211 9.55 -9.91 -48.55
C VAL A 211 9.87 -8.42 -48.53
N VAL A 212 8.96 -7.60 -49.07
CA VAL A 212 9.12 -6.13 -49.21
C VAL A 212 8.33 -5.37 -48.15
N GLY A 213 7.36 -5.99 -47.49
CA GLY A 213 6.56 -5.36 -46.44
C GLY A 213 5.53 -6.30 -45.83
N TYR A 214 4.70 -5.77 -44.94
CA TYR A 214 3.65 -6.53 -44.25
C TYR A 214 2.33 -5.74 -44.29
N GLU A 215 1.20 -6.42 -44.51
CA GLU A 215 -0.14 -5.82 -44.53
C GLU A 215 -1.06 -6.44 -43.48
N CYS A 216 -1.83 -5.62 -42.77
CA CYS A 216 -2.73 -6.06 -41.69
C CYS A 216 -4.11 -6.54 -42.17
N THR A 217 -4.34 -6.67 -43.47
CA THR A 217 -5.68 -6.89 -44.07
C THR A 217 -5.96 -8.35 -44.45
N GLY A 218 -5.06 -9.27 -44.13
CA GLY A 218 -5.12 -10.66 -44.55
C GLY A 218 -5.93 -11.60 -43.64
N VAL A 219 -6.67 -12.53 -44.26
CA VAL A 219 -7.36 -13.64 -43.58
C VAL A 219 -6.34 -14.51 -42.84
N ALA A 220 -6.70 -14.93 -41.62
CA ALA A 220 -5.83 -15.60 -40.65
C ALA A 220 -5.10 -16.84 -41.18
N SER A 221 -3.90 -17.03 -40.64
CA SER A 221 -3.03 -18.21 -40.77
C SER A 221 -3.77 -19.49 -40.35
N GLY A 222 -3.62 -20.59 -41.10
CA GLY A 222 -4.39 -21.83 -40.91
C GLY A 222 -4.33 -22.38 -39.48
N CYS A 223 -5.46 -22.95 -39.01
CA CYS A 223 -5.61 -23.51 -37.67
C CYS A 223 -6.09 -24.98 -37.72
N VAL A 224 -5.68 -25.76 -36.73
CA VAL A 224 -6.15 -27.13 -36.50
C VAL A 224 -6.42 -27.39 -35.02
N ILE A 225 -7.53 -28.07 -34.71
CA ILE A 225 -7.87 -28.54 -33.37
C ILE A 225 -7.83 -30.06 -33.35
N CYS A 226 -7.12 -30.64 -32.39
CA CYS A 226 -7.02 -32.09 -32.22
C CYS A 226 -7.83 -32.56 -31.01
N ILE A 227 -8.90 -33.31 -31.24
CA ILE A 227 -9.79 -33.87 -30.20
C ILE A 227 -9.93 -35.37 -30.44
N GLU A 228 -9.71 -36.19 -29.40
CA GLU A 228 -9.83 -37.67 -29.42
C GLU A 228 -9.23 -38.31 -30.70
N GLY A 229 -7.99 -37.94 -31.04
CA GLY A 229 -7.25 -38.51 -32.18
C GLY A 229 -7.69 -38.04 -33.58
N HIS A 230 -8.59 -37.05 -33.67
CA HIS A 230 -9.03 -36.44 -34.93
C HIS A 230 -8.60 -34.99 -35.03
N ALA A 231 -8.06 -34.59 -36.19
CA ALA A 231 -7.64 -33.23 -36.52
C ALA A 231 -8.72 -32.49 -37.33
N TYR A 232 -9.30 -31.45 -36.74
CA TYR A 232 -10.34 -30.59 -37.34
C TYR A 232 -9.69 -29.31 -37.87
N GLY A 233 -9.65 -29.17 -39.19
CA GLY A 233 -9.15 -27.98 -39.87
C GLY A 233 -10.17 -26.85 -40.00
N ASP A 234 -9.70 -25.66 -40.37
CA ASP A 234 -10.54 -24.48 -40.57
C ASP A 234 -11.43 -24.53 -41.82
N GLY A 235 -11.09 -25.37 -42.81
CA GLY A 235 -11.83 -25.52 -44.07
C GLY A 235 -11.86 -24.26 -44.96
N LYS A 236 -11.12 -23.20 -44.59
CA LYS A 236 -11.11 -21.89 -45.27
C LYS A 236 -9.83 -21.66 -46.08
N SER A 237 -8.76 -22.39 -45.77
CA SER A 237 -7.46 -22.30 -46.43
C SER A 237 -7.38 -23.19 -47.69
N SER A 238 -6.55 -22.80 -48.68
CA SER A 238 -6.36 -23.57 -49.93
C SER A 238 -5.63 -24.90 -49.72
N PHE A 239 -4.86 -25.01 -48.63
CA PHE A 239 -4.27 -26.23 -48.12
C PHE A 239 -4.73 -26.38 -46.67
N ASP A 240 -5.55 -27.38 -46.40
CA ASP A 240 -6.06 -27.62 -45.05
C ASP A 240 -4.92 -28.08 -44.14
N TYR A 241 -4.72 -27.35 -43.03
CA TYR A 241 -3.64 -27.63 -42.10
C TYR A 241 -3.74 -29.03 -41.48
N ALA A 242 -4.95 -29.60 -41.41
CA ALA A 242 -5.17 -30.97 -40.95
C ALA A 242 -4.49 -32.03 -41.84
N GLU A 243 -4.18 -31.74 -43.10
CA GLU A 243 -3.47 -32.65 -44.02
C GLU A 243 -1.95 -32.67 -43.81
N GLN A 244 -1.38 -31.64 -43.16
CA GLN A 244 0.07 -31.50 -42.99
C GLN A 244 0.60 -32.16 -41.69
N ILE A 245 -0.27 -32.73 -40.85
CA ILE A 245 0.05 -33.22 -39.49
C ILE A 245 0.61 -34.67 -39.49
N GLU A 246 1.16 -35.16 -40.60
CA GLU A 246 1.84 -36.47 -40.64
C GLU A 246 3.15 -36.52 -39.81
N MET A 247 3.62 -35.42 -39.22
CA MET A 247 4.97 -35.29 -38.67
C MET A 247 5.08 -34.89 -37.18
N VAL A 248 4.15 -35.26 -36.29
CA VAL A 248 4.38 -35.11 -34.83
C VAL A 248 4.66 -36.49 -34.18
N PRO A 249 5.92 -36.80 -33.83
CA PRO A 249 6.27 -38.03 -33.14
C PRO A 249 6.28 -37.79 -31.62
N GLN A 250 5.34 -38.39 -30.89
CA GLN A 250 5.61 -39.11 -29.62
C GLN A 250 4.29 -39.65 -29.02
N ASN A 251 4.30 -40.96 -28.73
CA ASN A 251 3.28 -41.77 -28.04
C ASN A 251 2.04 -42.21 -28.84
N SER A 252 2.22 -43.30 -29.59
CA SER A 252 1.32 -44.45 -29.74
C SER A 252 -0.07 -44.34 -30.41
N GLN A 253 -0.56 -43.19 -30.91
CA GLN A 253 -1.77 -43.15 -31.76
C GLN A 253 -1.60 -42.18 -32.94
N ALA A 254 -1.89 -42.66 -34.16
CA ALA A 254 -1.88 -41.83 -35.36
C ALA A 254 -3.11 -40.91 -35.36
N ILE A 255 -2.89 -39.60 -35.44
CA ILE A 255 -3.97 -38.60 -35.56
C ILE A 255 -4.50 -38.64 -36.98
N MET A 256 -5.82 -38.82 -37.16
CA MET A 256 -6.49 -38.85 -38.46
C MET A 256 -7.16 -37.52 -38.77
N LYS A 257 -7.25 -37.14 -40.05
CA LYS A 257 -8.04 -35.98 -40.48
C LYS A 257 -9.53 -36.22 -40.21
N ALA A 258 -10.20 -35.24 -39.58
CA ALA A 258 -11.64 -35.30 -39.35
C ALA A 258 -12.43 -35.15 -40.67
N PRO A 259 -13.61 -35.79 -40.80
CA PRO A 259 -14.45 -35.67 -42.00
C PRO A 259 -15.14 -34.31 -42.13
N THR A 260 -15.28 -33.56 -41.03
CA THR A 260 -15.97 -32.27 -40.95
C THR A 260 -15.01 -31.16 -40.55
N SER A 261 -15.32 -29.93 -40.96
CA SER A 261 -14.54 -28.75 -40.57
C SER A 261 -14.84 -28.34 -39.12
N MET A 262 -13.96 -27.53 -38.51
CA MET A 262 -14.16 -27.01 -37.16
C MET A 262 -15.43 -26.14 -37.03
N TYR A 263 -15.85 -25.47 -38.10
CA TYR A 263 -17.03 -24.59 -38.10
C TYR A 263 -18.34 -25.36 -38.24
N GLU A 264 -18.30 -26.62 -38.70
CA GLU A 264 -19.48 -27.49 -38.86
C GLU A 264 -19.65 -28.47 -37.69
N THR A 265 -18.59 -28.73 -36.93
CA THR A 265 -18.58 -29.73 -35.86
C THR A 265 -19.10 -29.11 -34.55
N THR A 266 -20.21 -29.63 -34.02
CA THR A 266 -20.81 -29.18 -32.76
C THR A 266 -20.30 -29.96 -31.55
N PHE A 267 -20.35 -29.37 -30.36
CA PHE A 267 -19.99 -30.05 -29.11
C PHE A 267 -20.88 -31.26 -28.79
N GLU A 268 -22.14 -31.28 -29.26
CA GLU A 268 -23.04 -32.42 -29.14
C GLU A 268 -22.54 -33.66 -29.91
N SER A 269 -21.85 -33.47 -31.04
CA SER A 269 -21.40 -34.55 -31.91
C SER A 269 -20.09 -35.22 -31.48
N LEU A 270 -19.46 -34.72 -30.40
CA LEU A 270 -18.12 -35.11 -29.98
C LEU A 270 -18.13 -35.89 -28.66
N PRO A 271 -17.37 -37.00 -28.56
CA PRO A 271 -17.02 -37.56 -27.27
C PRO A 271 -15.95 -36.67 -26.61
N LEU A 272 -16.23 -36.20 -25.39
CA LEU A 272 -15.39 -35.22 -24.69
C LEU A 272 -14.98 -35.74 -23.31
N ARG A 273 -13.72 -35.53 -22.92
CA ARG A 273 -13.20 -35.84 -21.58
C ARG A 273 -13.02 -34.56 -20.79
N LEU A 274 -13.39 -34.60 -19.51
CA LEU A 274 -13.08 -33.53 -18.57
C LEU A 274 -11.61 -33.62 -18.17
N ASN A 275 -10.98 -32.46 -17.97
CA ASN A 275 -9.58 -32.30 -17.57
C ASN A 275 -8.53 -32.86 -18.56
N GLU A 276 -8.94 -33.34 -19.74
CA GLU A 276 -8.03 -33.71 -20.83
C GLU A 276 -7.62 -32.46 -21.63
N PRO A 277 -6.33 -32.19 -21.84
CA PRO A 277 -5.88 -31.07 -22.65
C PRO A 277 -5.90 -31.39 -24.15
N TYR A 278 -6.88 -30.84 -24.86
CA TYR A 278 -6.96 -30.91 -26.32
C TYR A 278 -6.06 -29.85 -26.98
N TRP A 279 -5.40 -30.20 -28.08
CA TRP A 279 -4.45 -29.31 -28.74
C TRP A 279 -5.16 -28.41 -29.74
N LEU A 280 -4.79 -27.13 -29.75
CA LEU A 280 -5.11 -26.18 -30.80
C LEU A 280 -3.82 -25.55 -31.32
N LEU A 281 -3.54 -25.74 -32.60
CA LEU A 281 -2.30 -25.32 -33.25
C LEU A 281 -2.62 -24.31 -34.35
N HIS A 282 -1.83 -23.24 -34.43
CA HIS A 282 -1.83 -22.30 -35.56
C HIS A 282 -0.55 -22.43 -36.38
N ALA A 283 -0.62 -22.04 -37.65
CA ALA A 283 0.57 -21.83 -38.46
C ALA A 283 1.44 -20.70 -37.87
N GLY A 284 2.63 -21.09 -37.34
CA GLY A 284 3.59 -20.18 -36.70
C GLY A 284 4.09 -20.57 -35.29
N ASN A 285 4.04 -21.86 -34.90
CA ASN A 285 4.44 -22.38 -33.57
C ASN A 285 3.58 -21.91 -32.37
N CYS A 286 2.37 -21.42 -32.61
CA CYS A 286 1.48 -21.02 -31.52
C CYS A 286 0.60 -22.21 -31.08
N GLU A 287 0.86 -22.71 -29.88
CA GLU A 287 0.24 -23.90 -29.29
C GLU A 287 -0.67 -23.51 -28.12
N HIS A 288 -1.93 -23.93 -28.17
CA HIS A 288 -2.89 -23.74 -27.09
C HIS A 288 -3.44 -25.08 -26.61
N PHE A 289 -3.82 -25.13 -25.34
CA PHE A 289 -4.52 -26.26 -24.74
C PHE A 289 -5.95 -25.86 -24.40
N ILE A 290 -6.92 -26.60 -24.93
CA ILE A 290 -8.33 -26.46 -24.58
C ILE A 290 -8.65 -27.56 -23.57
N VAL A 291 -9.03 -27.16 -22.37
CA VAL A 291 -9.42 -28.08 -21.29
C VAL A 291 -10.89 -27.87 -20.98
N LEU A 292 -11.65 -28.96 -20.97
CA LEU A 292 -13.06 -28.94 -20.58
C LEU A 292 -13.15 -29.19 -19.07
N GLU A 293 -13.61 -28.20 -18.33
CA GLU A 293 -13.67 -28.26 -16.87
C GLU A 293 -15.00 -28.85 -16.39
N GLN A 294 -16.11 -28.54 -17.09
CA GLN A 294 -17.44 -28.94 -16.66
C GLN A 294 -18.41 -29.11 -17.84
N ILE A 295 -19.27 -30.13 -17.75
CA ILE A 295 -20.46 -30.31 -18.60
C ILE A 295 -21.67 -30.42 -17.68
N ARG A 296 -22.70 -29.60 -17.88
CA ARG A 296 -23.94 -29.63 -17.10
C ARG A 296 -25.16 -29.34 -17.97
N LEU A 297 -26.36 -29.65 -17.50
CA LEU A 297 -27.59 -29.21 -18.17
C LEU A 297 -27.80 -27.70 -17.98
N LYS A 298 -28.42 -27.07 -18.98
CA LYS A 298 -28.89 -25.67 -18.89
C LYS A 298 -30.03 -25.59 -17.86
N HIS A 299 -29.88 -24.73 -16.86
CA HIS A 299 -30.86 -24.48 -15.80
C HIS A 299 -31.80 -23.33 -16.19
N SER A 300 -33.00 -23.25 -15.60
CA SER A 300 -33.97 -22.18 -15.87
C SER A 300 -33.49 -20.78 -15.46
N SER A 301 -32.52 -20.72 -14.53
CA SER A 301 -31.85 -19.48 -14.09
C SER A 301 -30.67 -19.07 -14.97
N ASP A 302 -30.25 -19.90 -15.94
CA ASP A 302 -29.20 -19.51 -16.87
C ASP A 302 -29.71 -18.49 -17.90
N PRO A 303 -28.83 -17.61 -18.43
CA PRO A 303 -29.21 -16.68 -19.49
C PRO A 303 -29.89 -17.40 -20.66
N VAL A 304 -30.96 -16.81 -21.19
CA VAL A 304 -31.67 -17.39 -22.34
C VAL A 304 -30.78 -17.27 -23.58
N ASP A 305 -30.18 -16.10 -23.78
CA ASP A 305 -29.38 -15.70 -24.94
C ASP A 305 -27.98 -15.18 -24.54
N GLY A 306 -27.06 -15.11 -25.52
CA GLY A 306 -25.75 -14.50 -25.35
C GLY A 306 -24.55 -15.47 -25.34
N TYR A 307 -24.78 -16.77 -25.50
CA TYR A 307 -23.70 -17.77 -25.62
C TYR A 307 -22.97 -17.64 -26.96
N PRO A 308 -21.64 -17.88 -27.05
CA PRO A 308 -20.74 -18.27 -25.96
C PRO A 308 -20.54 -17.12 -24.97
N LEU A 309 -20.57 -17.45 -23.67
CA LEU A 309 -20.34 -16.48 -22.60
C LEU A 309 -18.87 -16.52 -22.21
N THR A 310 -18.13 -15.43 -22.41
CA THR A 310 -16.76 -15.35 -21.89
C THR A 310 -16.81 -14.95 -20.42
N LEU A 311 -16.43 -15.90 -19.56
CA LEU A 311 -16.44 -15.77 -18.11
C LEU A 311 -15.18 -15.07 -17.61
N GLN A 312 -14.04 -15.36 -18.24
CA GLN A 312 -12.74 -14.82 -17.84
C GLN A 312 -11.85 -14.50 -19.04
N MET A 313 -11.10 -13.40 -18.95
CA MET A 313 -10.00 -13.06 -19.88
C MET A 313 -8.79 -12.51 -19.12
N THR A 314 -7.62 -13.06 -19.40
CA THR A 314 -6.34 -12.66 -18.81
C THR A 314 -5.69 -11.55 -19.66
N PRO A 315 -5.20 -10.45 -19.07
CA PRO A 315 -4.63 -9.32 -19.82
C PRO A 315 -3.35 -9.70 -20.56
N VAL A 316 -3.20 -9.26 -21.81
CA VAL A 316 -1.95 -9.39 -22.59
C VAL A 316 -0.97 -8.32 -22.16
N LEU A 317 0.27 -8.72 -21.84
CA LEU A 317 1.35 -7.78 -21.55
C LEU A 317 1.99 -7.32 -22.86
N LEU A 318 1.85 -6.03 -23.18
CA LEU A 318 2.44 -5.43 -24.38
C LEU A 318 3.87 -4.95 -24.11
N ASP A 319 4.77 -5.17 -25.06
CA ASP A 319 6.13 -4.64 -24.99
C ASP A 319 6.13 -3.11 -25.12
N LEU A 320 6.94 -2.44 -24.30
CA LEU A 320 7.10 -0.98 -24.35
C LEU A 320 8.06 -0.57 -25.47
N CYS A 321 7.82 0.60 -26.06
CA CYS A 321 8.69 1.20 -27.07
C CYS A 321 10.12 1.37 -26.54
N ARG A 322 11.11 0.89 -27.29
CA ARG A 322 12.53 0.93 -26.92
C ARG A 322 13.08 2.35 -26.84
N SER A 323 12.54 3.27 -27.63
CA SER A 323 12.94 4.69 -27.65
C SER A 323 12.36 5.51 -26.49
N CYS A 324 11.05 5.46 -26.24
CA CYS A 324 10.43 6.27 -25.18
C CYS A 324 10.23 5.53 -23.84
N ARG A 325 10.17 4.21 -23.84
CA ARG A 325 9.87 3.32 -22.70
C ARG A 325 8.58 3.67 -21.92
N LYS A 326 7.68 4.46 -22.51
CA LYS A 326 6.43 4.92 -21.90
C LYS A 326 5.20 4.33 -22.57
N ILE A 327 5.19 4.30 -23.90
CA ILE A 327 4.05 3.89 -24.72
C ILE A 327 4.31 2.47 -25.24
N PRO A 328 3.30 1.57 -25.26
CA PRO A 328 3.40 0.28 -25.94
C PRO A 328 3.91 0.41 -27.37
N ALA A 329 4.76 -0.52 -27.79
CA ALA A 329 5.25 -0.58 -29.15
C ALA A 329 4.13 -1.02 -30.09
N VAL A 330 4.09 -0.43 -31.28
CA VAL A 330 3.14 -0.74 -32.36
C VAL A 330 3.86 -1.26 -33.60
N TRP A 331 5.17 -1.02 -33.70
CA TRP A 331 6.00 -1.42 -34.83
C TRP A 331 7.22 -2.18 -34.36
N SER A 332 7.61 -3.20 -35.11
CA SER A 332 8.91 -3.86 -35.06
C SER A 332 9.66 -3.47 -36.33
N ILE A 333 10.75 -2.71 -36.18
CA ILE A 333 11.55 -2.21 -37.29
C ILE A 333 12.78 -3.09 -37.43
N VAL A 334 12.95 -3.69 -38.61
CA VAL A 334 14.02 -4.62 -38.94
C VAL A 334 14.96 -3.98 -39.96
N ASN A 335 16.27 -4.14 -39.74
CA ASN A 335 17.37 -3.66 -40.58
C ASN A 335 17.50 -2.13 -40.69
N ASP A 336 16.90 -1.36 -39.77
CA ASP A 336 17.18 0.07 -39.67
C ASP A 336 18.44 0.30 -38.81
N VAL A 337 19.55 0.66 -39.48
CA VAL A 337 20.85 0.89 -38.85
C VAL A 337 20.79 1.98 -37.78
N ARG A 338 19.83 2.92 -37.87
CA ARG A 338 19.69 4.04 -36.92
C ARG A 338 19.31 3.58 -35.50
N LEU A 339 18.69 2.41 -35.37
CA LEU A 339 18.15 1.93 -34.09
C LEU A 339 19.14 1.08 -33.29
N GLY A 340 20.28 0.68 -33.89
CA GLY A 340 21.33 -0.10 -33.21
C GLY A 340 20.96 -1.54 -32.83
N GLU A 341 19.68 -1.89 -32.88
CA GLU A 341 19.12 -3.22 -32.67
C GLU A 341 18.11 -3.54 -33.79
N SER A 342 18.05 -4.81 -34.21
CA SER A 342 17.13 -5.29 -35.24
C SER A 342 16.69 -6.71 -34.86
N PRO A 343 15.39 -6.96 -34.58
CA PRO A 343 14.26 -6.02 -34.58
C PRO A 343 14.25 -5.02 -33.41
N CYS A 344 13.88 -3.76 -33.67
CA CYS A 344 13.64 -2.73 -32.65
C CYS A 344 12.15 -2.41 -32.52
N LEU A 345 11.61 -2.44 -31.30
CA LEU A 345 10.19 -2.19 -31.03
C LEU A 345 9.91 -0.70 -30.76
N MET A 346 9.04 -0.08 -31.57
CA MET A 346 8.75 1.36 -31.52
C MET A 346 7.25 1.67 -31.47
N CYS A 347 6.87 2.72 -30.74
CA CYS A 347 5.51 3.27 -30.80
C CYS A 347 5.31 4.12 -32.06
N GLU A 348 4.06 4.35 -32.43
CA GLU A 348 3.66 5.16 -33.59
C GLU A 348 4.31 6.55 -33.58
N SER A 349 4.28 7.25 -32.44
CA SER A 349 4.82 8.61 -32.29
C SER A 349 6.34 8.64 -32.47
N CYS A 350 7.08 7.72 -31.84
CA CYS A 350 8.53 7.64 -32.00
C CYS A 350 8.93 7.25 -33.43
N ARG A 351 8.17 6.37 -34.08
CA ARG A 351 8.41 6.02 -35.49
C ARG A 351 8.16 7.23 -36.40
N ARG A 352 7.06 7.96 -36.21
CA ARG A 352 6.74 9.15 -37.01
C ARG A 352 7.84 10.21 -36.90
N ASN A 353 8.38 10.39 -35.69
CA ASN A 353 9.51 11.28 -35.42
C ASN A 353 10.82 10.79 -36.06
N LEU A 354 11.00 9.46 -36.23
CA LEU A 354 12.15 8.89 -36.92
C LEU A 354 12.12 9.17 -38.45
N GLY A 355 10.96 9.49 -39.01
CA GLY A 355 10.76 9.74 -40.45
C GLY A 355 10.84 8.45 -41.30
N GLY A 356 10.42 8.54 -42.57
CA GLY A 356 10.50 7.41 -43.49
C GLY A 356 11.94 7.05 -43.84
N SER A 357 12.30 5.77 -43.72
CA SER A 357 13.57 5.25 -44.22
C SER A 357 13.50 5.15 -45.76
N GLY A 358 14.28 5.97 -46.46
CA GLY A 358 14.44 5.89 -47.91
C GLY A 358 15.44 4.82 -48.36
N GLU A 359 15.87 3.92 -47.47
CA GLU A 359 16.91 2.94 -47.73
C GLU A 359 16.33 1.56 -48.13
N GLU A 360 16.86 0.99 -49.19
CA GLU A 360 16.54 -0.37 -49.64
C GLU A 360 16.95 -1.39 -48.56
N GLY A 361 15.97 -2.01 -47.90
CA GLY A 361 16.19 -3.12 -46.95
C GLY A 361 15.61 -2.93 -45.54
N VAL A 362 15.12 -1.74 -45.19
CA VAL A 362 14.40 -1.51 -43.94
C VAL A 362 12.99 -2.09 -44.05
N ILE A 363 12.66 -3.02 -43.16
CA ILE A 363 11.37 -3.70 -43.13
C ILE A 363 10.64 -3.26 -41.88
N MET A 364 9.45 -2.69 -42.05
CA MET A 364 8.58 -2.30 -40.94
C MET A 364 7.48 -3.33 -40.78
N VAL A 365 7.46 -3.99 -39.63
CA VAL A 365 6.47 -5.00 -39.28
C VAL A 365 5.52 -4.38 -38.25
N PRO A 366 4.22 -4.22 -38.55
CA PRO A 366 3.24 -3.83 -37.55
C PRO A 366 3.10 -4.95 -36.50
N LEU A 367 3.10 -4.59 -35.23
CA LEU A 367 2.79 -5.54 -34.15
C LEU A 367 1.27 -5.77 -34.08
N PRO A 368 0.83 -6.98 -33.66
CA PRO A 368 -0.58 -7.29 -33.49
C PRO A 368 -1.28 -6.31 -32.52
N PRO A 369 -2.42 -5.72 -32.90
CA PRO A 369 -3.13 -4.75 -32.05
C PRO A 369 -3.96 -5.38 -30.92
N HIS A 370 -4.08 -6.71 -30.87
CA HIS A 370 -4.86 -7.50 -29.90
C HIS A 370 -6.34 -7.06 -29.82
N LYS A 371 -6.99 -6.87 -30.96
CA LYS A 371 -8.41 -6.44 -31.05
C LYS A 371 -9.40 -7.61 -31.14
N VAL A 372 -9.04 -8.66 -31.87
CA VAL A 372 -9.82 -9.88 -32.12
C VAL A 372 -9.93 -10.67 -30.81
N GLY A 373 -11.16 -10.96 -30.40
CA GLY A 373 -11.47 -11.58 -29.11
C GLY A 373 -11.60 -10.59 -27.95
N TRP A 374 -11.05 -9.37 -28.05
CA TRP A 374 -11.12 -8.34 -26.99
C TRP A 374 -12.31 -7.39 -27.13
N VAL A 375 -12.50 -6.75 -28.29
CA VAL A 375 -13.48 -5.66 -28.48
C VAL A 375 -14.90 -6.17 -28.77
N GLN A 376 -15.94 -5.49 -28.25
CA GLN A 376 -17.33 -5.65 -28.71
C GLN A 376 -17.52 -4.80 -29.97
N GLU A 377 -17.87 -5.40 -31.11
CA GLU A 377 -18.34 -4.64 -32.28
C GLU A 377 -19.64 -3.91 -31.92
N GLY A 378 -19.54 -2.67 -31.42
CA GLY A 378 -20.69 -1.83 -31.08
C GLY A 378 -20.47 -0.72 -30.05
N SER A 379 -19.37 -0.70 -29.28
CA SER A 379 -19.14 0.36 -28.28
C SER A 379 -18.12 1.39 -28.75
N LEU A 380 -18.55 2.31 -29.62
CA LEU A 380 -17.85 3.56 -29.92
C LEU A 380 -18.34 4.71 -29.01
N SER A 381 -18.74 4.38 -27.77
CA SER A 381 -18.99 5.36 -26.72
C SER A 381 -17.93 5.17 -25.64
N ILE A 382 -16.87 5.96 -25.75
CA ILE A 382 -15.83 6.08 -24.73
C ILE A 382 -16.50 6.66 -23.48
N MET A 383 -16.54 5.86 -22.42
CA MET A 383 -16.89 6.34 -21.09
C MET A 383 -15.87 7.38 -20.67
N THR A 384 -16.37 8.57 -20.34
CA THR A 384 -15.65 9.72 -19.80
C THR A 384 -14.89 9.37 -18.52
N THR A 385 -13.58 9.19 -18.66
CA THR A 385 -12.58 9.46 -17.61
C THR A 385 -12.04 10.88 -17.82
N PRO A 386 -11.57 11.59 -16.77
CA PRO A 386 -11.04 12.95 -16.92
C PRO A 386 -9.85 12.93 -17.88
N ILE A 387 -9.99 13.62 -19.00
CA ILE A 387 -9.03 13.65 -20.11
C ILE A 387 -7.75 14.33 -19.61
N SER A 388 -6.59 13.71 -19.85
CA SER A 388 -5.32 14.35 -19.53
C SER A 388 -5.09 15.60 -20.41
N PRO A 389 -4.42 16.66 -19.92
CA PRO A 389 -4.21 17.89 -20.70
C PRO A 389 -3.44 17.65 -22.02
N SER A 390 -2.63 16.59 -22.08
CA SER A 390 -1.94 16.15 -23.31
C SER A 390 -2.87 15.49 -24.34
N GLU A 391 -3.91 14.80 -23.90
CA GLU A 391 -4.91 14.18 -24.79
C GLU A 391 -5.88 15.23 -25.36
N LEU A 392 -6.20 16.29 -24.60
CA LEU A 392 -7.00 17.43 -25.09
C LEU A 392 -6.31 18.17 -26.26
N LEU A 393 -5.01 18.44 -26.15
CA LEU A 393 -4.23 19.03 -27.24
C LEU A 393 -4.12 18.11 -28.46
N SER A 394 -4.02 16.80 -28.22
CA SER A 394 -3.99 15.80 -29.29
C SER A 394 -5.35 15.72 -30.01
N SER A 395 -6.44 15.78 -29.25
CA SER A 395 -7.81 15.88 -29.77
C SER A 395 -8.04 17.17 -30.57
N LEU A 396 -7.49 18.31 -30.15
CA LEU A 396 -7.57 19.56 -30.91
C LEU A 396 -6.84 19.48 -32.26
N GLN A 397 -5.70 18.76 -32.33
CA GLN A 397 -4.96 18.55 -33.58
C GLN A 397 -5.68 17.64 -34.58
N GLU A 398 -6.64 16.83 -34.12
CA GLU A 398 -7.42 15.93 -34.98
C GLU A 398 -8.62 16.62 -35.65
N TYR A 399 -9.01 17.83 -35.20
CA TYR A 399 -10.14 18.58 -35.76
C TYR A 399 -9.70 19.74 -36.67
N ASP A 400 -10.30 19.83 -37.86
CA ASP A 400 -10.05 20.91 -38.82
C ASP A 400 -10.67 22.26 -38.40
N ASN A 401 -11.69 22.24 -37.53
CA ASN A 401 -12.40 23.45 -37.08
C ASN A 401 -12.55 23.46 -35.55
N VAL A 402 -11.92 24.46 -34.91
CA VAL A 402 -11.92 24.66 -33.46
C VAL A 402 -13.34 24.79 -32.89
N LEU A 403 -14.26 25.40 -33.64
CA LEU A 403 -15.65 25.57 -33.18
C LEU A 403 -16.41 24.23 -33.12
N ALA A 404 -16.12 23.30 -34.05
CA ALA A 404 -16.72 21.96 -34.02
C ALA A 404 -16.18 21.17 -32.82
N TRP A 405 -14.87 21.23 -32.60
CA TRP A 405 -14.22 20.60 -31.44
C TRP A 405 -14.76 21.11 -30.10
N VAL A 406 -14.97 22.44 -29.98
CA VAL A 406 -15.55 23.04 -28.76
C VAL A 406 -17.00 22.58 -28.57
N ASN A 407 -17.82 22.58 -29.62
CA ASN A 407 -19.23 22.17 -29.53
C ASN A 407 -19.38 20.67 -29.17
N ASP A 408 -18.49 19.81 -29.67
CA ASP A 408 -18.48 18.38 -29.38
C ASP A 408 -18.01 18.08 -27.95
N ASN A 409 -17.00 18.80 -27.45
CA ASN A 409 -16.57 18.69 -26.05
C ASN A 409 -17.58 19.30 -25.06
N LEU A 410 -18.39 20.26 -25.49
CA LEU A 410 -19.47 20.84 -24.69
C LEU A 410 -20.78 20.03 -24.79
N GLY A 411 -20.87 19.05 -25.69
CA GLY A 411 -22.00 18.14 -25.83
C GLY A 411 -23.28 18.79 -26.38
N VAL A 412 -23.16 19.77 -27.28
CA VAL A 412 -24.33 20.43 -27.88
C VAL A 412 -24.80 19.64 -29.11
N ASP A 413 -25.70 18.69 -28.90
CA ASP A 413 -26.36 17.94 -29.98
C ASP A 413 -27.20 18.89 -30.87
N HIS A 414 -26.83 19.01 -32.15
CA HIS A 414 -27.49 19.90 -33.09
C HIS A 414 -28.83 19.39 -33.66
N GLU A 415 -29.32 18.22 -33.24
CA GLU A 415 -30.52 17.58 -33.82
C GLU A 415 -31.59 17.12 -32.80
N SER A 416 -31.87 17.90 -31.76
CA SER A 416 -33.14 17.79 -31.02
C SER A 416 -33.93 19.09 -31.09
N ASN A 417 -34.91 19.11 -32.00
CA ASN A 417 -35.91 20.18 -32.03
C ASN A 417 -36.80 20.09 -30.78
N GLN A 418 -36.68 21.15 -29.97
CA GLN A 418 -37.67 21.71 -29.03
C GLN A 418 -37.73 21.15 -27.60
N THR A 419 -37.57 22.09 -26.66
CA THR A 419 -38.14 22.19 -25.29
C THR A 419 -37.38 21.69 -24.07
N GLU A 420 -36.05 21.79 -24.00
CA GLU A 420 -35.37 21.98 -22.71
C GLU A 420 -34.30 23.08 -22.85
N LYS A 421 -34.44 24.17 -22.08
CA LYS A 421 -33.37 25.17 -21.96
C LYS A 421 -32.23 24.48 -21.20
N ALA A 422 -31.17 24.09 -21.89
CA ALA A 422 -29.93 23.67 -21.25
C ALA A 422 -29.51 24.75 -20.23
N ASP A 423 -29.22 24.35 -18.99
CA ASP A 423 -28.81 25.26 -17.92
C ASP A 423 -27.53 26.00 -18.33
N LEU A 424 -27.66 27.31 -18.60
CA LEU A 424 -26.56 28.20 -18.98
C LEU A 424 -25.40 28.18 -17.97
N ILE A 425 -25.69 27.81 -16.71
CA ILE A 425 -24.73 27.71 -15.61
C ILE A 425 -23.84 26.47 -15.77
N ASP A 426 -24.38 25.32 -16.21
CA ASP A 426 -23.60 24.11 -16.45
C ASP A 426 -22.69 24.28 -17.68
N LEU A 427 -23.17 24.97 -18.71
CA LEU A 427 -22.36 25.31 -19.88
C LEU A 427 -21.20 26.26 -19.53
N ASP A 428 -21.44 27.25 -18.67
CA ASP A 428 -20.41 28.20 -18.19
C ASP A 428 -19.35 27.52 -17.31
N GLN A 429 -19.78 26.59 -16.44
CA GLN A 429 -18.87 25.79 -15.63
C GLN A 429 -17.98 24.89 -16.49
N ARG A 430 -18.55 24.24 -17.52
CA ARG A 430 -17.80 23.39 -18.45
C ARG A 430 -16.83 24.19 -19.32
N LEU A 431 -17.23 25.38 -19.79
CA LEU A 431 -16.35 26.32 -20.50
C LEU A 431 -15.18 26.79 -19.63
N THR A 432 -15.43 27.10 -18.36
CA THR A 432 -14.40 27.54 -17.41
C THR A 432 -13.39 26.42 -17.14
N LEU A 433 -13.86 25.18 -16.97
CA LEU A 433 -13.00 24.01 -16.80
C LEU A 433 -12.16 23.71 -18.05
N LEU A 434 -12.76 23.79 -19.24
CA LEU A 434 -12.05 23.60 -20.51
C LEU A 434 -10.95 24.65 -20.70
N THR A 435 -11.25 25.92 -20.37
CA THR A 435 -10.29 27.03 -20.48
C THR A 435 -9.12 26.86 -19.52
N ALA A 436 -9.38 26.53 -18.26
CA ALA A 436 -8.34 26.26 -17.27
C ALA A 436 -7.44 25.08 -17.68
N SER A 437 -8.02 24.02 -18.27
CA SER A 437 -7.26 22.88 -18.76
C SER A 437 -6.39 23.22 -19.97
N LEU A 438 -6.86 24.10 -20.87
CA LEU A 438 -6.09 24.58 -22.02
C LEU A 438 -4.92 25.47 -21.59
N ASP A 439 -5.11 26.34 -20.61
CA ASP A 439 -4.05 27.22 -20.08
C ASP A 439 -2.91 26.41 -19.45
N ILE A 440 -3.25 25.38 -18.66
CA ILE A 440 -2.27 24.47 -18.06
C ILE A 440 -1.48 23.71 -19.14
N ALA A 441 -2.18 23.24 -20.19
CA ALA A 441 -1.55 22.52 -21.29
C ALA A 441 -0.62 23.43 -22.13
N TYR A 442 -0.99 24.70 -22.30
CA TYR A 442 -0.15 25.70 -22.97
C TYR A 442 1.14 25.99 -22.18
N GLU A 443 1.05 26.17 -20.87
CA GLU A 443 2.24 26.43 -20.04
C GLU A 443 3.18 25.23 -19.98
N ASP A 444 2.65 24.01 -19.87
CA ASP A 444 3.44 22.78 -19.91
C ASP A 444 4.16 22.60 -21.25
N THR A 445 3.46 22.76 -22.38
CA THR A 445 4.07 22.64 -23.71
C THR A 445 5.13 23.70 -23.97
N SER A 446 4.93 24.95 -23.53
CA SER A 446 5.94 26.00 -23.61
C SER A 446 7.21 25.63 -22.82
N SER A 447 7.04 25.11 -21.60
CA SER A 447 8.18 24.70 -20.76
C SER A 447 8.95 23.50 -21.35
N GLN A 448 8.23 22.56 -21.97
CA GLN A 448 8.84 21.41 -22.65
C GLN A 448 9.61 21.85 -23.90
N LEU A 449 9.07 22.80 -24.67
CA LEU A 449 9.74 23.37 -25.84
C LEU A 449 11.07 24.01 -25.46
N GLU A 450 11.11 24.84 -24.40
CA GLU A 450 12.35 25.47 -23.94
C GLU A 450 13.39 24.43 -23.51
N ARG A 451 12.99 23.38 -22.78
CA ARG A 451 13.89 22.30 -22.36
C ARG A 451 14.47 21.54 -23.55
N VAL A 452 13.64 21.24 -24.56
CA VAL A 452 14.09 20.55 -25.78
C VAL A 452 15.03 21.44 -26.59
N ILE A 453 14.76 22.74 -26.73
CA ILE A 453 15.66 23.68 -27.41
C ILE A 453 17.03 23.71 -26.71
N ASP A 454 17.06 23.75 -25.38
CA ASP A 454 18.30 23.73 -24.60
C ASP A 454 19.08 22.41 -24.73
N GLU A 455 18.39 21.27 -24.83
CA GLU A 455 19.00 19.96 -25.03
C GLU A 455 19.53 19.77 -26.47
N VAL A 456 18.75 20.20 -27.46
CA VAL A 456 19.09 20.14 -28.88
C VAL A 456 20.29 21.05 -29.20
N SER A 457 20.30 22.27 -28.65
CA SER A 457 21.43 23.20 -28.84
C SER A 457 22.76 22.65 -28.30
N ARG A 458 22.72 21.81 -27.25
CA ARG A 458 23.91 21.18 -26.65
C ARG A 458 24.33 19.87 -27.32
N SER A 459 23.38 19.11 -27.89
CA SER A 459 23.63 17.78 -28.44
C SER A 459 24.01 17.77 -29.93
N ILE A 460 23.49 18.71 -30.74
CA ILE A 460 23.77 18.80 -32.19
C ILE A 460 25.28 18.89 -32.51
N PRO A 461 26.10 19.72 -31.82
CA PRO A 461 27.52 19.83 -32.14
C PRO A 461 28.29 18.52 -31.89
N ARG A 462 27.91 17.74 -30.87
CA ARG A 462 28.51 16.42 -30.58
C ARG A 462 28.11 15.38 -31.63
N LEU A 463 26.83 15.28 -31.93
CA LEU A 463 26.33 14.32 -32.94
C LEU A 463 26.93 14.57 -34.32
N THR A 464 27.15 15.83 -34.69
CA THR A 464 27.78 16.20 -35.97
C THR A 464 29.23 15.71 -36.05
N TYR A 465 29.96 15.78 -34.93
CA TYR A 465 31.33 15.27 -34.84
C TYR A 465 31.36 13.73 -34.93
N ASP A 466 30.49 13.06 -34.18
CA ASP A 466 30.43 11.59 -34.14
C ASP A 466 30.02 11.01 -35.51
N LEU A 467 29.08 11.64 -36.22
CA LEU A 467 28.70 11.26 -37.59
C LEU A 467 29.85 11.42 -38.59
N HIS A 468 30.66 12.47 -38.46
CA HIS A 468 31.86 12.63 -39.28
C HIS A 468 32.86 11.49 -39.03
N PHE A 469 33.09 11.16 -37.76
CA PHE A 469 33.98 10.06 -37.38
C PHE A 469 33.49 8.69 -37.88
N MET A 470 32.19 8.41 -37.77
CA MET A 470 31.58 7.17 -38.28
C MET A 470 31.67 7.07 -39.81
N LYS A 471 31.47 8.19 -40.52
CA LYS A 471 31.65 8.22 -41.99
C LYS A 471 33.08 7.90 -42.39
N ASP A 472 34.06 8.49 -41.72
CA ASP A 472 35.48 8.29 -42.04
C ASP A 472 35.93 6.85 -41.77
N THR A 473 35.47 6.26 -40.67
CA THR A 473 35.74 4.86 -40.33
C THR A 473 35.08 3.88 -41.31
N ALA A 474 33.83 4.11 -41.72
CA ALA A 474 33.14 3.26 -42.69
C ALA A 474 33.80 3.30 -44.09
N VAL A 475 34.25 4.48 -44.54
CA VAL A 475 34.98 4.63 -45.81
C VAL A 475 36.30 3.86 -45.79
N SER A 476 36.99 3.80 -44.64
CA SER A 476 38.24 3.05 -44.48
C SER A 476 38.07 1.51 -44.51
N LEU A 477 36.90 0.99 -44.10
CA LEU A 477 36.60 -0.44 -44.01
C LEU A 477 36.20 -1.08 -45.35
N LYS A 478 35.58 -0.30 -46.25
CA LYS A 478 35.13 -0.76 -47.57
C LYS A 478 36.22 -1.46 -48.42
N PRO A 479 37.45 -0.95 -48.55
CA PRO A 479 38.50 -1.64 -49.33
C PRO A 479 38.97 -2.95 -48.67
N ILE A 480 38.98 -3.03 -47.34
CA ILE A 480 39.41 -4.23 -46.59
C ILE A 480 38.42 -5.37 -46.81
N LEU A 481 37.12 -5.08 -46.80
CA LEU A 481 36.08 -6.07 -47.02
C LEU A 481 36.10 -6.63 -48.45
N GLY A 482 36.38 -5.78 -49.45
CA GLY A 482 36.51 -6.19 -50.85
C GLY A 482 37.65 -7.18 -51.09
N GLU A 483 38.78 -6.99 -50.41
CA GLU A 483 39.94 -7.90 -50.49
C GLU A 483 39.63 -9.27 -49.88
N LEU A 484 38.83 -9.30 -48.81
CA LEU A 484 38.49 -10.51 -48.05
C LEU A 484 37.45 -11.37 -48.80
N VAL A 485 36.46 -10.73 -49.44
CA VAL A 485 35.46 -11.41 -50.27
C VAL A 485 36.08 -11.96 -51.56
N ARG A 486 37.06 -11.26 -52.14
CA ARG A 486 37.78 -11.77 -53.32
C ARG A 486 38.59 -13.02 -52.99
N LYS A 487 39.30 -13.02 -51.85
CA LYS A 487 40.09 -14.18 -51.38
C LYS A 487 39.24 -15.39 -51.01
N SER A 488 38.02 -15.21 -50.51
CA SER A 488 37.13 -16.33 -50.18
C SER A 488 36.52 -16.99 -51.42
N ARG A 489 36.24 -16.22 -52.48
CA ARG A 489 35.64 -16.73 -53.72
C ARG A 489 36.61 -17.49 -54.61
N GLU A 490 37.91 -17.17 -54.56
CA GLU A 490 38.97 -17.88 -55.30
C GLU A 490 39.33 -19.24 -54.67
N ALA A 491 38.90 -19.53 -53.43
CA ALA A 491 39.32 -20.70 -52.67
C ALA A 491 38.39 -21.94 -52.75
N VAL A 492 37.24 -21.89 -53.44
CA VAL A 492 36.26 -23.00 -53.47
C VAL A 492 35.92 -23.45 -54.91
N PRO A 493 36.49 -24.57 -55.40
CA PRO A 493 36.01 -25.29 -56.57
C PRO A 493 35.08 -26.47 -56.23
N ASP A 494 34.15 -26.81 -57.13
CA ASP A 494 33.08 -27.82 -56.97
C ASP A 494 33.53 -29.26 -56.63
N ARG A 495 34.80 -29.64 -56.88
CA ARG A 495 35.37 -30.95 -56.53
C ARG A 495 35.64 -31.15 -55.03
N ALA A 496 35.56 -30.10 -54.22
CA ALA A 496 35.78 -30.19 -52.78
C ALA A 496 34.63 -30.86 -52.02
N SER A 497 33.39 -30.84 -52.55
CA SER A 497 32.21 -31.41 -51.86
C SER A 497 32.28 -32.94 -51.74
N ASP A 498 32.74 -33.63 -52.79
CA ASP A 498 32.94 -35.08 -52.78
C ASP A 498 34.11 -35.49 -51.87
N ALA A 499 35.24 -34.76 -51.93
CA ALA A 499 36.38 -35.00 -51.03
C ALA A 499 36.02 -34.74 -49.55
N LEU A 500 35.18 -33.74 -49.27
CA LEU A 500 34.64 -33.44 -47.94
C LEU A 500 33.72 -34.56 -47.44
N SER A 501 32.92 -35.17 -48.32
CA SER A 501 32.06 -36.31 -47.95
C SER A 501 32.88 -37.55 -47.53
N GLN A 502 33.99 -37.81 -48.25
CA GLN A 502 34.88 -38.95 -47.97
C GLN A 502 35.76 -38.70 -46.74
N LEU A 503 36.19 -37.46 -46.53
CA LEU A 503 36.83 -37.01 -45.28
C LEU A 503 35.87 -37.15 -44.09
N ARG A 504 34.59 -36.81 -44.25
CA ARG A 504 33.58 -36.95 -43.18
C ARG A 504 33.35 -38.42 -42.79
N LEU A 505 33.42 -39.35 -43.72
CA LEU A 505 33.32 -40.79 -43.44
C LEU A 505 34.57 -41.27 -42.67
N LEU A 506 35.76 -40.89 -43.13
CA LEU A 506 37.03 -41.24 -42.47
C LEU A 506 37.14 -40.62 -41.08
N ASP A 507 36.68 -39.39 -40.91
CA ASP A 507 36.63 -38.70 -39.63
C ASP A 507 35.64 -39.36 -38.66
N ASN A 508 34.47 -39.82 -39.14
CA ASN A 508 33.54 -40.60 -38.33
C ASN A 508 34.15 -41.93 -37.85
N VAL A 509 34.91 -42.62 -38.70
CA VAL A 509 35.57 -43.87 -38.31
C VAL A 509 36.69 -43.59 -37.32
N LYS A 510 37.51 -42.57 -37.56
CA LYS A 510 38.60 -42.16 -36.67
C LYS A 510 38.07 -41.76 -35.29
N THR A 511 37.05 -40.91 -35.23
CA THR A 511 36.44 -40.47 -33.96
C THR A 511 35.84 -41.65 -33.17
N ARG A 512 35.20 -42.61 -33.85
CA ARG A 512 34.71 -43.85 -33.20
C ARG A 512 35.85 -44.71 -32.67
N MET A 513 36.94 -44.90 -33.42
CA MET A 513 38.09 -45.68 -32.96
C MET A 513 38.84 -44.99 -31.82
N GLU A 514 38.98 -43.67 -31.85
CA GLU A 514 39.57 -42.89 -30.77
C GLU A 514 38.71 -42.94 -29.51
N ALA A 515 37.38 -42.86 -29.63
CA ALA A 515 36.45 -43.03 -28.52
C ALA A 515 36.58 -44.42 -27.86
N VAL A 516 36.56 -45.51 -28.65
CA VAL A 516 36.70 -46.88 -28.12
C VAL A 516 38.06 -47.08 -27.44
N ARG A 517 39.14 -46.56 -28.03
CA ARG A 517 40.48 -46.62 -27.42
C ARG A 517 40.54 -45.87 -26.08
N ASN A 518 39.91 -44.70 -25.99
CA ASN A 518 39.90 -43.92 -24.75
C ASN A 518 39.09 -44.64 -23.66
N VAL A 519 37.95 -45.24 -24.00
CA VAL A 519 37.14 -46.06 -23.05
C VAL A 519 37.93 -47.25 -22.49
N LEU A 520 38.68 -47.97 -23.35
CA LEU A 520 39.49 -49.12 -22.90
C LEU A 520 40.67 -48.71 -22.00
N LYS A 521 41.36 -47.60 -22.34
CA LYS A 521 42.41 -47.05 -21.48
C LYS A 521 41.87 -46.59 -20.13
N GLU A 522 40.70 -45.99 -20.12
CA GLU A 522 40.04 -45.56 -18.90
C GLU A 522 39.65 -46.76 -18.03
N ALA A 523 39.12 -47.84 -18.62
CA ALA A 523 38.82 -49.08 -17.91
C ALA A 523 40.06 -49.74 -17.27
N GLU A 524 41.22 -49.73 -17.94
CA GLU A 524 42.50 -50.20 -17.38
C GLU A 524 42.91 -49.35 -16.16
N ASN A 525 42.78 -48.03 -16.26
CA ASN A 525 43.10 -47.08 -15.19
C ASN A 525 42.24 -47.26 -13.92
N TRP A 526 41.03 -47.80 -14.00
CA TRP A 526 40.20 -48.07 -12.81
C TRP A 526 40.66 -49.29 -12.02
N SER A 527 41.39 -50.22 -12.64
CA SER A 527 41.86 -51.45 -11.98
C SER A 527 43.05 -51.22 -11.04
N THR A 528 43.83 -50.16 -11.25
CA THR A 528 45.02 -49.82 -10.43
C THR A 528 44.81 -48.65 -9.46
N LEU A 529 43.67 -47.96 -9.56
CA LEU A 529 43.40 -46.70 -8.85
C LEU A 529 43.51 -46.81 -7.32
N GLU A 530 42.94 -47.84 -6.72
CA GLU A 530 42.89 -47.98 -5.25
C GLU A 530 44.28 -48.18 -4.64
N VAL A 531 45.11 -49.01 -5.29
CA VAL A 531 46.47 -49.31 -4.83
C VAL A 531 47.38 -48.09 -4.99
N GLU A 532 47.27 -47.38 -6.11
CA GLU A 532 48.05 -46.16 -6.37
C GLU A 532 47.69 -45.04 -5.38
N VAL A 533 46.41 -44.76 -5.16
CA VAL A 533 45.96 -43.70 -4.25
C VAL A 533 46.31 -44.00 -2.79
N THR A 534 46.15 -45.24 -2.34
CA THR A 534 46.53 -45.63 -0.97
C THR A 534 48.04 -45.57 -0.74
N SER A 535 48.85 -45.86 -1.76
CA SER A 535 50.31 -45.69 -1.69
C SER A 535 50.71 -44.21 -1.59
N PHE A 536 50.13 -43.33 -2.41
CA PHE A 536 50.41 -41.89 -2.36
C PHE A 536 49.96 -41.22 -1.06
N LEU A 537 48.89 -41.71 -0.43
CA LEU A 537 48.47 -41.29 0.91
C LEU A 537 49.50 -41.67 1.99
N ALA A 538 50.06 -42.87 1.92
CA ALA A 538 51.11 -43.32 2.84
C ALA A 538 52.41 -42.51 2.67
N GLU A 539 52.74 -42.13 1.43
CA GLU A 539 53.90 -41.29 1.09
C GLU A 539 53.69 -39.79 1.36
N ARG A 540 52.49 -39.37 1.79
CA ARG A 540 52.07 -37.96 1.95
C ARG A 540 52.17 -37.13 0.67
N SER A 541 52.10 -37.77 -0.51
CA SER A 541 52.11 -37.11 -1.81
C SER A 541 50.68 -36.75 -2.25
N TYR A 542 50.07 -35.79 -1.56
CA TYR A 542 48.65 -35.46 -1.73
C TYR A 542 48.31 -34.90 -3.13
N ILE A 543 49.24 -34.20 -3.78
CA ILE A 543 49.03 -33.64 -5.13
C ILE A 543 48.86 -34.75 -6.17
N LYS A 544 49.74 -35.75 -6.16
CA LYS A 544 49.68 -36.88 -7.09
C LYS A 544 48.44 -37.74 -6.87
N ALA A 545 48.06 -37.93 -5.61
CA ALA A 545 46.83 -38.62 -5.26
C ALA A 545 45.59 -37.87 -5.79
N ALA A 546 45.57 -36.53 -5.67
CA ALA A 546 44.47 -35.69 -6.15
C ALA A 546 44.37 -35.66 -7.69
N GLU A 547 45.49 -35.54 -8.40
CA GLU A 547 45.53 -35.63 -9.87
C GLU A 547 44.95 -36.97 -10.36
N ARG A 548 45.39 -38.07 -9.74
CA ARG A 548 44.94 -39.42 -10.10
C ARG A 548 43.45 -39.64 -9.81
N LEU A 549 42.95 -39.10 -8.69
CA LEU A 549 41.52 -39.11 -8.35
C LEU A 549 40.69 -38.22 -9.29
N SER A 550 41.24 -37.11 -9.79
CA SER A 550 40.58 -36.23 -10.76
C SER A 550 40.45 -36.89 -12.14
N GLU A 551 41.49 -37.59 -12.60
CA GLU A 551 41.44 -38.40 -13.83
C GLU A 551 40.42 -39.54 -13.73
N ALA A 552 40.33 -40.18 -12.56
CA ALA A 552 39.29 -41.16 -12.28
C ALA A 552 37.89 -40.51 -12.29
N ASN A 553 37.72 -39.33 -11.69
CA ASN A 553 36.43 -38.63 -11.68
C ASN A 553 35.99 -38.22 -13.10
N LYS A 554 36.92 -37.82 -13.99
CA LYS A 554 36.61 -37.52 -15.40
C LYS A 554 36.19 -38.76 -16.18
N SER A 555 36.81 -39.90 -15.91
CA SER A 555 36.52 -41.17 -16.58
C SER A 555 35.27 -41.90 -16.04
N ILE A 556 34.66 -41.44 -14.94
CA ILE A 556 33.44 -42.06 -14.41
C ILE A 556 32.20 -41.82 -15.28
N ILE A 557 32.21 -40.75 -16.09
CA ILE A 557 31.11 -40.38 -16.99
C ILE A 557 30.89 -41.44 -18.08
N VAL A 558 31.95 -42.14 -18.48
CA VAL A 558 31.90 -43.23 -19.47
C VAL A 558 31.06 -44.41 -19.00
N PHE A 559 30.90 -44.58 -17.68
CA PHE A 559 30.22 -45.72 -17.09
C PHE A 559 28.76 -45.48 -16.70
N GLN A 560 28.19 -44.28 -16.92
CA GLN A 560 26.84 -43.89 -16.43
C GLN A 560 25.70 -44.86 -16.78
N ASN A 561 25.82 -45.62 -17.88
CA ASN A 561 24.79 -46.57 -18.33
C ASN A 561 25.18 -48.06 -18.10
N THR A 562 26.22 -48.33 -17.30
CA THR A 562 26.70 -49.69 -17.00
C THR A 562 26.39 -50.08 -15.56
N PRO A 563 26.12 -51.37 -15.27
CA PRO A 563 25.86 -51.85 -13.90
C PRO A 563 27.07 -51.72 -12.95
N GLU A 564 28.23 -51.35 -13.47
CA GLU A 564 29.49 -51.16 -12.74
C GLU A 564 29.67 -49.73 -12.22
N TYR A 565 28.75 -48.81 -12.54
CA TYR A 565 28.82 -47.39 -12.19
C TYR A 565 28.77 -47.14 -10.68
N ASP A 566 27.76 -47.68 -10.01
CA ASP A 566 27.53 -47.48 -8.58
C ASP A 566 28.69 -47.96 -7.68
N PRO A 567 29.24 -49.18 -7.81
CA PRO A 567 30.34 -49.63 -6.96
C PRO A 567 31.63 -48.82 -7.17
N ARG A 568 31.95 -48.42 -8.40
CA ARG A 568 33.12 -47.58 -8.70
C ARG A 568 32.95 -46.15 -8.16
N ARG A 569 31.73 -45.62 -8.19
CA ARG A 569 31.38 -44.33 -7.58
C ARG A 569 31.55 -44.36 -6.07
N THR A 570 31.09 -45.42 -5.39
CA THR A 570 31.26 -45.56 -3.94
C THR A 570 32.75 -45.66 -3.56
N LEU A 571 33.55 -46.41 -4.32
CA LEU A 571 35.00 -46.50 -4.10
C LEU A 571 35.69 -45.13 -4.25
N LEU A 572 35.36 -44.38 -5.29
CA LEU A 572 35.91 -43.03 -5.52
C LEU A 572 35.57 -42.08 -4.36
N VAL A 573 34.31 -42.09 -3.88
CA VAL A 573 33.90 -41.28 -2.72
C VAL A 573 34.65 -41.69 -1.44
N ASN A 574 34.88 -42.99 -1.23
CA ASN A 574 35.63 -43.47 -0.07
C ASN A 574 37.11 -43.05 -0.11
N LEU A 575 37.77 -43.14 -1.27
CA LEU A 575 39.16 -42.70 -1.44
C LEU A 575 39.29 -41.17 -1.28
N GLN A 576 38.30 -40.40 -1.77
CA GLN A 576 38.25 -38.96 -1.52
C GLN A 576 38.07 -38.64 -0.02
N ASN A 577 37.22 -39.37 0.71
CA ASN A 577 37.04 -39.19 2.15
C ASN A 577 38.33 -39.50 2.94
N GLN A 578 39.09 -40.53 2.54
CA GLN A 578 40.36 -40.87 3.16
C GLN A 578 41.42 -39.77 2.94
N LEU A 579 41.49 -39.21 1.73
CA LEU A 579 42.39 -38.10 1.44
C LEU A 579 41.99 -36.84 2.22
N GLU A 580 40.70 -36.49 2.28
CA GLU A 580 40.21 -35.38 3.09
C GLU A 580 40.55 -35.52 4.58
N ALA A 581 40.34 -36.70 5.16
CA ALA A 581 40.67 -36.97 6.55
C ALA A 581 42.17 -36.75 6.84
N SER A 582 43.03 -37.17 5.92
CA SER A 582 44.48 -36.96 6.04
C SER A 582 44.90 -35.50 5.89
N LEU A 583 44.22 -34.74 5.02
CA LEU A 583 44.55 -33.33 4.73
C LEU A 583 43.97 -32.35 5.77
N SER A 584 42.80 -32.65 6.35
CA SER A 584 42.08 -31.75 7.26
C SER A 584 42.91 -31.35 8.49
N SER A 585 43.65 -32.28 9.09
CA SER A 585 44.52 -32.01 10.25
C SER A 585 45.70 -31.09 9.90
N ALA A 586 46.33 -31.32 8.74
CA ALA A 586 47.43 -30.49 8.24
C ALA A 586 46.93 -29.10 7.84
N LEU A 587 45.75 -29.02 7.24
CA LEU A 587 45.09 -27.78 6.83
C LEU A 587 44.76 -26.89 8.03
N VAL A 588 44.12 -27.42 9.09
CA VAL A 588 43.77 -26.65 10.29
C VAL A 588 45.02 -26.10 10.99
N SER A 589 46.12 -26.87 11.00
CA SER A 589 47.40 -26.39 11.54
C SER A 589 47.99 -25.24 10.72
N ALA A 590 47.93 -25.33 9.38
CA ALA A 590 48.41 -24.27 8.49
C ALA A 590 47.58 -22.99 8.62
N ILE A 591 46.25 -23.10 8.77
CA ILE A 591 45.35 -21.95 8.96
C ILE A 591 45.65 -21.25 10.30
N LYS A 592 45.90 -22.01 11.38
CA LYS A 592 46.29 -21.43 12.68
C LYS A 592 47.63 -20.72 12.62
N ALA A 593 48.57 -21.22 11.82
CA ALA A 593 49.88 -20.60 11.58
C ALA A 593 49.87 -19.45 10.57
N GLN A 594 48.73 -19.19 9.90
CA GLN A 594 48.56 -18.16 8.85
C GLN A 594 49.49 -18.30 7.64
N ASP A 595 49.84 -19.54 7.27
CA ASP A 595 50.64 -19.79 6.06
C ASP A 595 49.78 -19.75 4.79
N VAL A 596 49.84 -18.63 4.08
CA VAL A 596 49.07 -18.37 2.85
C VAL A 596 49.49 -19.29 1.71
N ASN A 597 50.77 -19.66 1.61
CA ASN A 597 51.29 -20.48 0.52
C ASN A 597 50.83 -21.93 0.68
N ALA A 598 50.97 -22.49 1.88
CA ALA A 598 50.46 -23.83 2.18
C ALA A 598 48.93 -23.91 2.02
N CYS A 599 48.19 -22.88 2.44
CA CYS A 599 46.73 -22.84 2.25
C CYS A 599 46.32 -22.79 0.77
N ARG A 600 47.07 -22.08 -0.08
CA ARG A 600 46.85 -22.05 -1.53
C ARG A 600 47.10 -23.42 -2.16
N ASP A 601 48.19 -24.09 -1.77
CA ASP A 601 48.54 -25.41 -2.29
C ASP A 601 47.54 -26.49 -1.82
N TYR A 602 46.99 -26.37 -0.60
CA TYR A 602 45.88 -27.22 -0.16
C TYR A 602 44.56 -26.87 -0.88
N TYR A 603 44.30 -25.60 -1.18
CA TYR A 603 43.12 -25.19 -1.95
C TYR A 603 43.12 -25.75 -3.38
N THR A 604 44.28 -25.75 -4.06
CA THR A 604 44.40 -26.35 -5.40
C THR A 604 44.16 -27.86 -5.37
N ILE A 605 44.62 -28.55 -4.33
CA ILE A 605 44.33 -29.98 -4.10
C ILE A 605 42.83 -30.22 -3.92
N PHE A 606 42.15 -29.47 -3.04
CA PHE A 606 40.69 -29.61 -2.83
C PHE A 606 39.86 -29.24 -4.06
N SER A 607 40.29 -28.23 -4.84
CA SER A 607 39.67 -27.85 -6.11
C SER A 607 39.78 -28.96 -7.16
N THR A 608 40.94 -29.62 -7.23
CA THR A 608 41.19 -30.74 -8.15
C THR A 608 40.28 -31.96 -7.87
N ILE A 609 39.83 -32.12 -6.62
CA ILE A 609 38.95 -33.20 -6.15
C ILE A 609 37.46 -32.80 -6.18
N SER A 610 37.15 -31.56 -6.61
CA SER A 610 35.78 -31.03 -6.62
C SER A 610 35.13 -30.99 -5.23
N ARG A 611 35.92 -30.71 -4.18
CA ARG A 611 35.50 -30.54 -2.77
C ARG A 611 35.90 -29.17 -2.23
N ASP A 612 35.64 -28.11 -2.98
CA ASP A 612 35.96 -26.73 -2.59
C ASP A 612 35.11 -26.24 -1.40
N SER A 613 33.89 -26.76 -1.24
CA SER A 613 33.00 -26.43 -0.12
C SER A 613 33.58 -26.81 1.24
N GLU A 614 34.21 -27.99 1.35
CA GLU A 614 34.74 -28.48 2.62
C GLU A 614 35.98 -27.69 3.06
N PHE A 615 36.85 -27.32 2.11
CA PHE A 615 37.96 -26.42 2.41
C PHE A 615 37.46 -25.09 3.00
N ARG A 616 36.41 -24.50 2.38
CA ARG A 616 35.78 -23.27 2.86
C ARG A 616 35.22 -23.46 4.28
N ASN A 617 34.55 -24.58 4.56
CA ASN A 617 34.02 -24.91 5.89
C ASN A 617 35.13 -24.99 6.96
N TYR A 618 36.23 -25.69 6.67
CA TYR A 618 37.37 -25.77 7.59
C TYR A 618 38.05 -24.43 7.83
N TYR A 619 38.17 -23.62 6.78
CA TYR A 619 38.69 -22.25 6.86
C TYR A 619 37.83 -21.38 7.77
N TYR A 620 36.52 -21.33 7.52
CA TYR A 620 35.57 -20.55 8.31
C TYR A 620 35.54 -21.00 9.77
N ALA A 621 35.49 -22.31 10.02
CA ALA A 621 35.43 -22.87 11.37
C ALA A 621 36.65 -22.49 12.22
N SER A 622 37.86 -22.59 11.66
CA SER A 622 39.10 -22.25 12.38
C SER A 622 39.18 -20.76 12.71
N ARG A 623 38.86 -19.89 11.74
CA ARG A 623 39.01 -18.43 11.89
C ARG A 623 37.94 -17.79 12.77
N ARG A 624 36.70 -18.29 12.75
CA ARG A 624 35.62 -17.74 13.60
C ARG A 624 35.72 -18.11 15.08
N THR A 625 36.53 -19.13 15.44
CA THR A 625 36.59 -19.67 16.81
C THR A 625 36.89 -18.59 17.86
N ALA A 626 37.81 -17.66 17.59
CA ALA A 626 38.17 -16.60 18.54
C ALA A 626 37.04 -15.57 18.79
N ILE A 627 36.23 -15.31 17.77
CA ILE A 627 35.07 -14.40 17.86
C ILE A 627 33.91 -15.10 18.58
N LEU A 628 33.70 -16.39 18.32
CA LEU A 628 32.70 -17.20 19.02
C LEU A 628 32.99 -17.31 20.51
N THR A 629 34.25 -17.50 20.93
CA THR A 629 34.62 -17.52 22.34
C THR A 629 34.38 -16.17 23.01
N MET A 630 34.75 -15.05 22.35
CA MET A 630 34.46 -13.70 22.87
C MET A 630 32.96 -13.44 23.05
N TRP A 631 32.13 -13.98 22.17
CA TRP A 631 30.68 -13.88 22.27
C TRP A 631 30.09 -14.77 23.38
N GLN A 632 30.60 -15.99 23.56
CA GLN A 632 30.14 -16.93 24.58
C GLN A 632 30.52 -16.51 26.00
N ASP A 633 31.73 -15.99 26.18
CA ASP A 633 32.26 -15.59 27.49
C ASP A 633 31.62 -14.29 28.01
N ALA A 634 30.99 -13.51 27.14
CA ALA A 634 30.36 -12.25 27.50
C ALA A 634 28.94 -12.43 28.05
N VAL A 635 28.77 -12.06 29.32
CA VAL A 635 27.47 -11.91 29.99
C VAL A 635 27.25 -10.43 30.33
N PRO A 636 26.57 -9.66 29.45
CA PRO A 636 26.21 -8.27 29.72
C PRO A 636 25.32 -8.15 30.96
N SER A 637 25.52 -7.09 31.75
CA SER A 637 24.80 -6.83 33.00
C SER A 637 23.29 -6.66 32.81
N ASP A 638 22.84 -6.24 31.62
CA ASP A 638 21.41 -6.01 31.28
C ASP A 638 20.62 -7.32 31.04
N ILE A 639 21.25 -8.48 31.20
CA ILE A 639 20.64 -9.81 30.93
C ILE A 639 20.42 -10.60 32.23
N ILE A 640 21.21 -10.39 33.28
CA ILE A 640 21.11 -11.11 34.56
C ILE A 640 21.31 -10.13 35.73
N THR A 641 20.32 -10.06 36.63
CA THR A 641 20.29 -9.19 37.82
C THR A 641 21.25 -9.58 38.95
N ASN A 642 22.07 -10.61 38.78
CA ASN A 642 22.98 -11.10 39.81
C ASN A 642 24.35 -11.45 39.21
N VAL A 643 25.34 -10.57 39.41
CA VAL A 643 26.72 -10.82 39.88
C VAL A 643 27.59 -9.61 39.54
N SER A 644 28.47 -9.27 40.48
CA SER A 644 29.44 -8.18 40.56
C SER A 644 30.46 -8.08 39.41
N ALA A 645 30.03 -7.88 38.16
CA ALA A 645 30.88 -7.56 37.02
C ALA A 645 30.64 -6.13 36.52
N GLU A 646 31.69 -5.46 36.01
CA GLU A 646 31.69 -4.04 35.64
C GLU A 646 30.51 -3.65 34.73
N PRO A 647 29.82 -2.52 35.02
CA PRO A 647 28.57 -2.14 34.36
C PRO A 647 28.84 -1.69 32.91
N HIS A 648 28.76 -2.62 31.97
CA HIS A 648 28.81 -2.33 30.54
C HIS A 648 27.48 -2.72 29.92
N SER A 649 26.84 -1.75 29.28
CA SER A 649 25.58 -1.98 28.57
C SER A 649 25.79 -2.94 27.39
N LEU A 650 24.74 -3.65 26.96
CA LEU A 650 24.83 -4.52 25.78
C LEU A 650 25.35 -3.77 24.54
N GLY A 651 24.98 -2.50 24.35
CA GLY A 651 25.44 -1.72 23.21
C GLY A 651 26.93 -1.37 23.24
N ASP A 652 27.50 -1.15 24.43
CA ASP A 652 28.95 -0.97 24.59
C ASP A 652 29.70 -2.27 24.30
N PHE A 653 29.14 -3.40 24.75
CA PHE A 653 29.67 -4.72 24.42
C PHE A 653 29.60 -5.00 22.91
N LEU A 654 28.48 -4.70 22.24
CA LEU A 654 28.34 -4.84 20.80
C LEU A 654 29.37 -4.00 20.04
N SER A 655 29.59 -2.75 20.47
CA SER A 655 30.62 -1.88 19.88
C SER A 655 32.03 -2.48 20.00
N LYS A 656 32.37 -3.06 21.17
CA LYS A 656 33.65 -3.78 21.37
C LYS A 656 33.73 -5.04 20.50
N PHE A 657 32.67 -5.85 20.45
CA PHE A 657 32.58 -7.04 19.62
C PHE A 657 32.76 -6.73 18.13
N TYR A 658 32.04 -5.73 17.61
CA TYR A 658 32.15 -5.30 16.23
C TYR A 658 33.54 -4.76 15.89
N SER A 659 34.21 -4.06 16.82
CA SER A 659 35.59 -3.62 16.61
C SER A 659 36.57 -4.81 16.47
N ALA A 660 36.40 -5.86 17.28
CA ALA A 660 37.19 -7.07 17.18
C ALA A 660 36.89 -7.84 15.89
N PHE A 661 35.62 -7.92 15.50
CA PHE A 661 35.22 -8.58 14.25
C PHE A 661 35.74 -7.82 13.01
N SER A 662 35.64 -6.49 12.99
CA SER A 662 36.26 -5.65 11.97
C SER A 662 37.77 -5.83 11.89
N SER A 663 38.46 -6.02 13.01
CA SER A 663 39.91 -6.28 13.01
C SER A 663 40.24 -7.63 12.36
N LEU A 664 39.45 -8.67 12.62
CA LEU A 664 39.59 -9.97 11.99
C LEU A 664 39.33 -9.88 10.49
N LEU A 665 38.25 -9.21 10.08
CA LEU A 665 37.91 -9.03 8.67
C LEU A 665 38.98 -8.24 7.89
N ASN A 666 39.62 -7.25 8.53
CA ASN A 666 40.76 -6.53 7.93
C ASN A 666 41.98 -7.42 7.73
N LEU A 667 42.23 -8.38 8.62
CA LEU A 667 43.29 -9.37 8.46
C LEU A 667 42.97 -10.34 7.31
N GLU A 668 41.72 -10.81 7.22
CA GLU A 668 41.24 -11.69 6.15
C GLU A 668 41.24 -11.03 4.76
N ARG A 669 41.10 -9.70 4.70
CA ARG A 669 41.16 -8.91 3.46
C ARG A 669 42.43 -9.15 2.66
N VAL A 670 43.55 -9.48 3.33
CA VAL A 670 44.83 -9.75 2.67
C VAL A 670 44.97 -11.23 2.29
N SER A 671 44.46 -12.13 3.12
CA SER A 671 44.61 -13.58 2.95
C SER A 671 43.63 -14.18 1.93
N ILE A 672 42.37 -13.72 1.89
CA ILE A 672 41.32 -14.29 1.02
C ILE A 672 41.63 -14.12 -0.48
N PRO A 673 42.04 -12.94 -0.99
CA PRO A 673 42.38 -12.78 -2.41
C PRO A 673 43.61 -13.58 -2.86
N ALA A 674 44.46 -14.01 -1.92
CA ALA A 674 45.65 -14.80 -2.21
C ALA A 674 45.36 -16.31 -2.28
N ILE A 675 44.29 -16.77 -1.63
CA ILE A 675 43.92 -18.20 -1.52
C ILE A 675 42.78 -18.55 -2.48
N PHE A 676 41.78 -17.68 -2.62
CA PHE A 676 40.55 -17.96 -3.37
C PHE A 676 40.43 -17.16 -4.67
N PRO A 677 39.82 -17.74 -5.72
CA PRO A 677 39.51 -17.03 -6.97
C PRO A 677 38.39 -15.99 -6.81
N ASP A 678 37.46 -16.20 -5.86
CA ASP A 678 36.28 -15.36 -5.64
C ASP A 678 36.30 -14.66 -4.27
N PRO A 679 37.05 -13.55 -4.09
CA PRO A 679 37.29 -12.97 -2.77
C PRO A 679 36.04 -12.35 -2.13
N ALA A 680 35.15 -11.73 -2.91
CA ALA A 680 33.97 -11.06 -2.39
C ALA A 680 32.91 -12.06 -1.87
N VAL A 681 32.59 -13.09 -2.66
CA VAL A 681 31.63 -14.13 -2.28
C VAL A 681 32.13 -14.87 -1.04
N THR A 682 33.42 -15.25 -1.01
CA THR A 682 34.03 -15.98 0.11
C THR A 682 33.99 -15.20 1.43
N LEU A 683 34.16 -13.87 1.38
CA LEU A 683 34.08 -13.02 2.56
C LEU A 683 32.62 -12.85 3.03
N SER A 684 31.67 -12.73 2.10
CA SER A 684 30.24 -12.64 2.44
C SER A 684 29.71 -13.91 3.10
N THR A 685 30.10 -15.08 2.60
CA THR A 685 29.74 -16.37 3.19
C THR A 685 30.43 -16.57 4.55
N PHE A 686 31.66 -16.08 4.73
CA PHE A 686 32.33 -16.09 6.04
C PHE A 686 31.57 -15.26 7.09
N ILE A 687 31.12 -14.06 6.73
CA ILE A 687 30.34 -13.19 7.63
C ILE A 687 29.01 -13.88 7.98
N THR A 688 28.27 -14.34 6.97
CA THR A 688 26.97 -15.02 7.13
C THR A 688 27.08 -16.27 8.01
N THR A 689 28.08 -17.11 7.75
CA THR A 689 28.32 -18.34 8.55
C THR A 689 28.85 -18.03 9.95
N THR A 690 29.51 -16.90 10.17
CA THR A 690 29.92 -16.48 11.51
C THR A 690 28.72 -16.01 12.32
N LEU A 691 27.89 -15.13 11.75
CA LEU A 691 26.69 -14.58 12.40
C LEU A 691 25.67 -15.67 12.75
N SER A 692 25.40 -16.61 11.84
CA SER A 692 24.46 -17.72 12.07
C SER A 692 24.92 -18.74 13.12
N THR A 693 26.21 -18.78 13.45
CA THR A 693 26.76 -19.69 14.48
C THR A 693 26.91 -19.07 15.87
N LEU A 694 26.53 -17.80 16.04
CA LEU A 694 26.53 -17.16 17.35
C LEU A 694 25.54 -17.85 18.30
N GLN A 695 26.06 -18.35 19.43
CA GLN A 695 25.28 -18.96 20.50
C GLN A 695 25.66 -18.28 21.82
N PRO A 696 24.71 -17.72 22.61
CA PRO A 696 23.29 -17.53 22.30
C PRO A 696 23.06 -16.61 21.09
N THR A 697 21.94 -16.75 20.39
CA THR A 697 21.65 -15.97 19.17
C THR A 697 21.53 -14.47 19.47
N MET A 698 21.84 -13.63 18.47
CA MET A 698 21.68 -12.17 18.58
C MET A 698 20.24 -11.79 18.97
N SER A 699 19.24 -12.41 18.32
CA SER A 699 17.81 -12.19 18.63
C SER A 699 17.47 -12.49 20.09
N TYR A 700 18.04 -13.55 20.67
CA TYR A 700 17.81 -13.88 22.08
C TYR A 700 18.37 -12.80 23.03
N ARG A 701 19.57 -12.28 22.74
CA ARG A 701 20.17 -11.20 23.55
C ARG A 701 19.38 -9.89 23.44
N LEU A 702 18.85 -9.56 22.26
CA LEU A 702 17.99 -8.39 22.06
C LEU A 702 16.63 -8.55 22.75
N ALA A 703 16.03 -9.74 22.72
CA ALA A 703 14.79 -10.03 23.44
C ALA A 703 14.98 -9.96 24.97
N ALA A 704 16.12 -10.44 25.48
CA ALA A 704 16.48 -10.30 26.89
C ALA A 704 16.67 -8.83 27.28
N LEU A 705 17.33 -8.03 26.44
CA LEU A 705 17.47 -6.58 26.64
C LEU A 705 16.09 -5.90 26.70
N SER A 706 15.21 -6.22 25.76
CA SER A 706 13.85 -5.67 25.73
C SER A 706 13.04 -6.07 26.96
N SER A 707 13.22 -7.30 27.46
CA SER A 707 12.52 -7.78 28.66
C SER A 707 13.02 -7.11 29.94
N HIS A 708 14.31 -6.78 30.03
CA HIS A 708 14.91 -6.11 31.18
C HIS A 708 14.51 -4.63 31.26
N HIS A 709 14.53 -3.91 30.14
CA HIS A 709 14.18 -2.50 30.09
C HIS A 709 12.67 -2.22 29.95
N GLY A 710 11.87 -3.24 29.60
CA GLY A 710 10.42 -3.17 29.49
C GLY A 710 9.96 -1.99 28.63
N ASP A 711 9.34 -1.00 29.25
CA ASP A 711 8.76 0.17 28.58
C ASP A 711 9.81 1.17 28.04
N PHE A 712 11.07 1.10 28.48
CA PHE A 712 12.18 1.92 27.99
C PHE A 712 13.08 1.19 26.97
N ALA A 713 12.68 0.00 26.51
CA ALA A 713 13.47 -0.85 25.63
C ALA A 713 13.91 -0.17 24.31
N ILE A 714 13.15 0.81 23.83
CA ILE A 714 13.41 1.45 22.53
C ILE A 714 14.75 2.20 22.47
N GLN A 715 15.19 2.83 23.57
CA GLN A 715 16.44 3.59 23.59
C GLN A 715 17.68 2.67 23.51
N PRO A 716 17.80 1.61 24.34
CA PRO A 716 18.87 0.61 24.18
C PRO A 716 18.87 -0.10 22.83
N LEU A 717 17.69 -0.39 22.26
CA LEU A 717 17.58 -1.01 20.93
C LEU A 717 18.10 -0.10 19.81
N ILE A 718 17.80 1.21 19.87
CA ILE A 718 18.35 2.20 18.93
C ILE A 718 19.88 2.24 19.02
N PHE A 719 20.43 2.24 20.24
CA PHE A 719 21.88 2.26 20.41
C PHE A 719 22.55 0.98 19.88
N ALA A 720 21.94 -0.19 20.09
CA ALA A 720 22.41 -1.45 19.53
C ALA A 720 22.32 -1.48 17.99
N LEU A 721 21.27 -0.90 17.41
CA LEU A 721 21.13 -0.76 15.96
C LEU A 721 22.22 0.16 15.38
N GLN A 722 22.42 1.34 15.97
CA GLN A 722 23.45 2.30 15.52
C GLN A 722 24.88 1.72 15.59
N ALA A 723 25.19 0.92 16.61
CA ALA A 723 26.47 0.22 16.69
C ALA A 723 26.63 -0.82 15.55
N THR A 724 25.53 -1.47 15.18
CA THR A 724 25.47 -2.46 14.10
C THR A 724 25.58 -1.80 12.72
N GLU A 725 24.95 -0.64 12.52
CA GLU A 725 25.06 0.18 11.31
C GLU A 725 26.48 0.69 11.08
N ALA A 726 27.15 1.17 12.13
CA ALA A 726 28.54 1.61 12.05
C ALA A 726 29.46 0.47 11.58
N PHE A 727 29.25 -0.74 12.11
CA PHE A 727 29.95 -1.94 11.67
C PHE A 727 29.66 -2.29 10.21
N ALA A 728 28.38 -2.30 9.81
CA ALA A 728 27.97 -2.64 8.45
C ALA A 728 28.52 -1.66 7.40
N ALA A 729 28.60 -0.37 7.73
CA ALA A 729 29.20 0.66 6.89
C ALA A 729 30.71 0.43 6.69
N ASP A 730 31.42 0.01 7.74
CA ASP A 730 32.85 -0.30 7.67
C ASP A 730 33.13 -1.57 6.84
N VAL A 731 32.31 -2.60 7.01
CA VAL A 731 32.39 -3.83 6.18
C VAL A 731 32.08 -3.52 4.72
N SER A 732 31.05 -2.71 4.43
CA SER A 732 30.70 -2.32 3.06
C SER A 732 31.84 -1.58 2.36
N LYS A 733 32.47 -0.60 3.03
CA LYS A 733 33.67 0.08 2.53
C LYS A 733 34.83 -0.88 2.30
N MET A 734 34.96 -1.91 3.13
CA MET A 734 36.02 -2.92 2.99
C MET A 734 35.76 -3.85 1.80
N MET A 735 34.51 -4.25 1.58
CA MET A 735 34.08 -5.06 0.43
C MET A 735 34.26 -4.30 -0.89
N GLU A 736 33.96 -3.00 -0.92
CA GLU A 736 34.27 -2.16 -2.07
C GLU A 736 35.77 -2.13 -2.36
N LYS A 737 36.61 -1.93 -1.34
CA LYS A 737 38.08 -1.94 -1.50
C LYS A 737 38.60 -3.28 -2.06
N MET A 738 38.01 -4.40 -1.67
CA MET A 738 38.34 -5.74 -2.20
C MET A 738 37.97 -5.92 -3.67
N ARG A 739 36.86 -5.32 -4.11
CA ARG A 739 36.44 -5.36 -5.52
C ARG A 739 37.41 -4.63 -6.45
N TYR A 740 38.16 -3.65 -5.94
CA TYR A 740 39.14 -2.87 -6.71
C TYR A 740 40.58 -3.39 -6.62
N THR A 741 40.87 -4.43 -5.84
CA THR A 741 42.20 -5.07 -5.85
C THR A 741 42.34 -5.95 -7.10
N PRO A 742 43.26 -5.64 -8.04
CA PRO A 742 43.51 -6.51 -9.18
C PRO A 742 44.05 -7.86 -8.67
N GLY A 743 43.32 -8.93 -8.96
CA GLY A 743 43.66 -10.28 -8.49
C GLY A 743 45.04 -10.74 -8.98
N ALA A 744 45.72 -11.52 -8.13
CA ALA A 744 47.03 -12.11 -8.39
C ALA A 744 47.06 -13.17 -9.52
N PHE A 745 45.98 -13.30 -10.29
CA PHE A 745 45.80 -14.27 -11.38
C PHE A 745 45.84 -13.63 -12.78
N ALA A 746 46.55 -12.51 -12.95
CA ALA A 746 46.90 -12.02 -14.28
C ALA A 746 48.07 -12.88 -14.85
N PRO A 747 47.98 -13.41 -16.08
CA PRO A 747 49.06 -14.20 -16.66
C PRO A 747 50.31 -13.33 -16.84
N GLN A 748 51.43 -13.76 -16.24
CA GLN A 748 52.72 -13.07 -16.32
C GLN A 748 53.14 -12.87 -17.79
N LYS A 749 53.08 -11.63 -18.27
CA LYS A 749 53.88 -11.22 -19.43
C LYS A 749 55.32 -10.96 -18.98
N THR A 750 56.22 -11.64 -19.67
CA THR A 750 57.68 -11.62 -19.55
C THR A 750 58.27 -10.20 -19.52
N GLN A 751 59.25 -10.03 -18.64
CA GLN A 751 60.02 -8.81 -18.40
C GLN A 751 60.86 -8.37 -19.62
N SER A 752 60.96 -7.06 -19.82
CA SER A 752 62.16 -6.40 -20.34
C SER A 752 62.38 -5.09 -19.58
N PRO A 753 63.60 -4.79 -19.09
CA PRO A 753 63.86 -3.64 -18.22
C PRO A 753 64.29 -2.42 -19.04
N ASP A 754 63.80 -1.23 -18.70
CA ASP A 754 64.66 -0.04 -18.66
C ASP A 754 63.97 1.17 -18.00
N GLN A 755 64.66 1.68 -16.97
CA GLN A 755 64.92 3.08 -16.68
C GLN A 755 63.89 3.98 -15.98
N ALA A 756 64.27 4.22 -14.71
CA ALA A 756 64.64 5.53 -14.15
C ALA A 756 63.58 6.37 -13.44
N GLU A 757 63.74 6.36 -12.11
CA GLU A 757 63.56 7.42 -11.12
C GLU A 757 63.30 8.83 -11.68
N PHE A 758 62.31 9.53 -11.12
CA PHE A 758 62.54 10.81 -10.42
C PHE A 758 61.37 11.15 -9.51
N GLN A 759 61.70 11.40 -8.24
CA GLN A 759 60.82 11.93 -7.21
C GLN A 759 61.31 13.37 -6.86
N PRO A 760 60.66 14.11 -5.93
CA PRO A 760 59.76 15.22 -6.21
C PRO A 760 60.33 16.59 -5.75
N ARG A 761 59.75 17.73 -6.19
CA ARG A 761 59.95 19.02 -5.48
C ARG A 761 58.72 19.92 -5.40
N HIS A 762 58.55 20.43 -4.18
CA HIS A 762 57.55 21.34 -3.63
C HIS A 762 57.59 22.78 -4.17
N THR A 763 56.45 23.48 -4.10
CA THR A 763 56.19 24.85 -3.58
C THR A 763 54.67 25.13 -3.76
N ARG A 764 53.94 26.03 -3.09
CA ARG A 764 53.89 26.65 -1.75
C ARG A 764 52.61 27.55 -1.74
N ARG A 765 51.85 27.57 -0.62
CA ARG A 765 51.00 28.67 -0.05
C ARG A 765 49.62 29.07 -0.64
N ARG A 766 48.58 28.79 0.20
CA ARG A 766 47.48 29.61 0.80
C ARG A 766 46.63 30.52 -0.12
N SER A 767 45.29 30.63 -0.02
CA SER A 767 44.43 30.80 1.18
C SER A 767 42.91 30.60 0.94
N SER A 768 42.21 30.29 2.05
CA SER A 768 40.84 30.69 2.48
C SER A 768 39.56 30.28 1.72
N ARG A 769 38.77 29.46 2.44
CA ARG A 769 37.30 29.52 2.69
C ARG A 769 36.31 29.25 1.53
N MET A 770 35.75 28.02 1.57
CA MET A 770 34.30 27.66 1.76
C MET A 770 33.78 26.58 0.77
N SER A 771 33.27 25.50 1.37
CA SER A 771 32.23 24.56 0.92
C SER A 771 32.20 24.11 -0.55
N ILE A 772 32.74 22.91 -0.81
CA ILE A 772 32.54 22.16 -2.07
C ILE A 772 31.87 20.83 -1.72
N SER A 773 30.69 20.61 -2.30
CA SER A 773 30.02 19.31 -2.42
C SER A 773 30.90 18.36 -3.23
N TRP A 774 31.34 17.27 -2.62
CA TRP A 774 32.10 16.22 -3.29
C TRP A 774 31.16 15.39 -4.16
N ARG A 775 31.15 15.66 -5.48
CA ARG A 775 30.67 14.68 -6.46
C ARG A 775 31.87 13.84 -6.87
N ASN A 776 31.83 12.54 -6.57
CA ASN A 776 32.80 11.58 -7.10
C ASN A 776 32.62 11.47 -8.61
N ARG A 777 33.61 11.96 -9.37
CA ARG A 777 33.77 11.71 -10.80
C ARG A 777 34.94 10.73 -10.97
N PRO A 778 34.83 9.65 -11.75
CA PRO A 778 35.99 8.82 -12.09
C PRO A 778 36.96 9.61 -13.00
N PRO A 779 38.28 9.33 -12.97
CA PRO A 779 39.24 9.99 -13.84
C PRO A 779 39.06 9.56 -15.31
N PRO A 780 39.24 10.45 -16.30
CA PRO A 780 39.16 10.10 -17.70
C PRO A 780 40.49 9.49 -18.17
N GLY A 781 40.49 8.20 -18.49
CA GLY A 781 41.66 7.54 -19.08
C GLY A 781 41.74 6.04 -18.77
N ALA A 782 40.77 5.24 -19.21
CA ALA A 782 40.92 3.79 -19.31
C ALA A 782 40.21 3.32 -20.59
N SER A 783 40.97 2.66 -21.46
CA SER A 783 40.53 2.17 -22.77
C SER A 783 39.46 1.08 -22.65
N ALA A 784 38.44 1.17 -23.50
CA ALA A 784 37.21 0.40 -23.47
C ALA A 784 37.32 -1.06 -23.98
N ALA A 785 38.22 -1.88 -23.40
CA ALA A 785 38.36 -3.28 -23.83
C ALA A 785 38.33 -4.34 -22.71
N ASP A 786 38.42 -3.99 -21.43
CA ASP A 786 38.33 -4.97 -20.34
C ASP A 786 37.51 -4.39 -19.16
N ILE A 787 36.19 -4.51 -19.24
CA ILE A 787 35.31 -4.40 -18.07
C ILE A 787 34.82 -5.82 -17.79
N PRO A 788 35.20 -6.45 -16.67
CA PRO A 788 34.52 -7.65 -16.21
C PRO A 788 33.06 -7.27 -15.95
N LEU A 789 32.13 -8.03 -16.52
CA LEU A 789 30.69 -7.91 -16.25
C LEU A 789 30.45 -7.68 -14.75
N PRO A 790 29.63 -6.70 -14.35
CA PRO A 790 29.31 -6.50 -12.95
C PRO A 790 28.55 -7.73 -12.45
N VAL A 791 29.19 -8.51 -11.58
CA VAL A 791 28.54 -9.57 -10.80
C VAL A 791 27.32 -8.94 -10.11
N SER A 792 26.15 -9.51 -10.34
CA SER A 792 24.89 -9.04 -9.79
C SER A 792 25.00 -8.92 -8.26
N ILE A 793 24.72 -7.73 -7.74
CA ILE A 793 24.76 -7.42 -6.30
C ILE A 793 23.73 -8.26 -5.49
N ALA A 794 22.89 -9.06 -6.17
CA ALA A 794 21.99 -10.02 -5.55
C ALA A 794 22.67 -11.18 -4.78
N GLU A 795 23.99 -11.36 -4.91
CA GLU A 795 24.71 -12.53 -4.35
C GLU A 795 25.36 -12.30 -2.96
N LEU A 796 25.16 -11.13 -2.32
CA LEU A 796 25.79 -10.84 -1.02
C LEU A 796 24.74 -10.71 0.11
N GLU A 797 24.33 -11.84 0.67
CA GLU A 797 23.28 -11.96 1.71
C GLU A 797 23.72 -11.57 3.14
N TRP A 798 24.99 -11.20 3.34
CA TRP A 798 25.57 -11.01 4.67
C TRP A 798 24.99 -9.83 5.45
N ASP A 799 24.50 -8.80 4.75
CA ASP A 799 23.90 -7.62 5.36
C ASP A 799 22.49 -7.92 5.86
N GLN A 800 21.71 -8.72 5.14
CA GLN A 800 20.37 -9.14 5.58
C GLN A 800 20.41 -9.95 6.89
N GLU A 801 21.34 -10.90 7.01
CA GLU A 801 21.49 -11.74 8.21
C GLU A 801 21.93 -10.93 9.45
N LEU A 802 22.61 -9.79 9.25
CA LEU A 802 23.03 -8.90 10.34
C LEU A 802 21.83 -8.11 10.92
N PHE A 803 20.92 -7.65 10.07
CA PHE A 803 19.79 -6.80 10.47
C PHE A 803 18.49 -7.56 10.75
N GLN A 804 18.36 -8.81 10.30
CA GLN A 804 17.19 -9.65 10.56
C GLN A 804 16.76 -9.71 12.04
N PRO A 805 17.66 -9.77 13.04
CA PRO A 805 17.27 -9.78 14.46
C PRO A 805 16.55 -8.51 14.94
N PHE A 806 16.75 -7.37 14.27
CA PHE A 806 16.12 -6.09 14.65
C PHE A 806 14.74 -5.91 14.01
N LEU A 807 14.43 -6.66 12.95
CA LEU A 807 13.21 -6.49 12.16
C LEU A 807 11.94 -6.70 12.99
N GLU A 808 11.92 -7.68 13.89
CA GLU A 808 10.76 -7.94 14.78
C GLU A 808 10.44 -6.70 15.63
N PHE A 809 11.46 -6.08 16.22
CA PHE A 809 11.32 -4.86 17.02
C PHE A 809 10.98 -3.63 16.18
N GLN A 810 11.51 -3.54 14.95
CA GLN A 810 11.17 -2.46 14.00
C GLN A 810 9.70 -2.53 13.57
N VAL A 811 9.16 -3.73 13.31
CA VAL A 811 7.74 -3.93 13.02
C VAL A 811 6.86 -3.56 14.22
N GLU A 812 7.31 -3.88 15.44
CA GLU A 812 6.61 -3.54 16.67
C GLU A 812 6.80 -2.09 17.14
N TYR A 813 7.54 -1.25 16.39
CA TYR A 813 7.92 0.11 16.76
C TYR A 813 6.74 0.95 17.28
N GLY A 814 5.60 0.93 16.58
CA GLY A 814 4.43 1.72 16.98
C GLY A 814 3.90 1.38 18.38
N THR A 815 4.01 0.11 18.80
CA THR A 815 3.59 -0.33 20.14
C THR A 815 4.61 0.02 21.21
N LEU A 816 5.90 -0.13 20.89
CA LEU A 816 7.01 0.21 21.78
C LEU A 816 7.05 1.72 22.05
N GLU A 817 6.90 2.54 21.01
CA GLU A 817 6.84 4.00 21.13
C GLU A 817 5.61 4.43 21.95
N ARG A 818 4.43 3.84 21.71
CA ARG A 818 3.24 4.16 22.52
C ARG A 818 3.44 3.85 24.01
N ARG A 819 4.03 2.69 24.35
CA ARG A 819 4.34 2.33 25.75
C ARG A 819 5.35 3.29 26.38
N PHE A 820 6.41 3.62 25.65
CA PHE A 820 7.43 4.58 26.08
C PHE A 820 6.82 5.96 26.38
N LEU A 821 6.00 6.48 25.46
CA LEU A 821 5.34 7.77 25.59
C LEU A 821 4.34 7.78 26.75
N ALA A 822 3.50 6.75 26.89
CA ALA A 822 2.54 6.64 27.97
C ALA A 822 3.20 6.59 29.35
N ASN A 823 4.31 5.86 29.49
CA ASN A 823 5.03 5.81 30.77
C ASN A 823 5.79 7.12 31.06
N SER A 824 6.34 7.77 30.03
CA SER A 824 6.96 9.10 30.16
C SER A 824 5.94 10.14 30.62
N LEU A 825 4.72 10.09 30.09
CA LEU A 825 3.60 10.92 30.53
C LEU A 825 3.22 10.63 31.99
N LYS A 826 3.07 9.35 32.36
CA LYS A 826 2.79 8.96 33.75
C LYS A 826 3.87 9.42 34.71
N LYS A 827 5.14 9.37 34.32
CA LYS A 827 6.25 9.87 35.13
C LYS A 827 6.14 11.39 35.33
N LEU A 828 5.82 12.13 34.28
CA LEU A 828 5.62 13.57 34.32
C LEU A 828 4.46 13.95 35.24
N LEU A 829 3.29 13.31 35.07
CA LEU A 829 2.11 13.54 35.90
C LEU A 829 2.30 13.13 37.38
N ASN A 830 3.16 12.14 37.67
CA ASN A 830 3.44 11.70 39.03
C ASN A 830 4.61 12.46 39.71
N SER A 831 5.52 13.07 38.94
CA SER A 831 6.71 13.75 39.47
C SER A 831 6.37 14.99 40.30
N GLU A 832 5.16 15.52 40.18
CA GLU A 832 4.75 16.77 40.82
C GLU A 832 3.68 16.59 41.91
N LYS A 833 3.50 15.35 42.43
CA LYS A 833 2.71 15.08 43.64
C LYS A 833 3.38 15.57 44.94
N ASP A 834 4.31 16.53 44.86
CA ASP A 834 4.85 17.23 46.03
C ASP A 834 3.90 18.38 46.43
N PRO A 835 3.44 18.43 47.69
CA PRO A 835 2.32 19.26 48.15
C PRO A 835 2.70 20.73 48.41
N ILE A 836 3.53 21.34 47.54
CA ILE A 836 4.07 22.69 47.75
C ILE A 836 3.59 23.71 46.70
N PHE A 837 2.95 23.29 45.62
CA PHE A 837 2.47 24.23 44.59
C PHE A 837 0.99 24.59 44.74
N ASN A 838 0.73 25.49 45.69
CA ASN A 838 -0.42 26.41 45.70
C ASN A 838 -0.34 27.43 44.54
N VAL A 839 -0.05 27.00 43.31
CA VAL A 839 0.11 27.92 42.17
C VAL A 839 -0.70 27.45 40.96
N ASP A 840 -1.54 28.36 40.47
CA ASP A 840 -2.24 28.43 39.18
C ASP A 840 -2.19 27.15 38.34
N CYS A 841 -3.28 26.37 38.35
CA CYS A 841 -3.47 25.20 37.47
C CYS A 841 -3.18 25.54 35.98
N ALA A 842 -3.48 26.76 35.56
CA ALA A 842 -3.18 27.28 34.23
C ALA A 842 -1.68 27.41 33.93
N ARG A 843 -0.83 27.67 34.93
CA ARG A 843 0.64 27.69 34.76
C ARG A 843 1.20 26.27 34.67
N LEU A 844 0.73 25.36 35.52
CA LEU A 844 1.12 23.95 35.48
C LEU A 844 0.80 23.31 34.13
N LEU A 845 -0.39 23.55 33.56
CA LEU A 845 -0.74 23.09 32.22
C LEU A 845 0.25 23.60 31.16
N ARG A 846 0.68 24.87 31.24
CA ARG A 846 1.64 25.46 30.28
C ARG A 846 3.05 24.90 30.41
N GLU A 847 3.52 24.63 31.62
CA GLU A 847 4.82 24.03 31.89
C GLU A 847 4.83 22.58 31.41
N GLN A 848 3.85 21.78 31.82
CA GLN A 848 3.70 20.39 31.40
C GLN A 848 3.51 20.24 29.89
N ALA A 849 2.85 21.20 29.24
CA ALA A 849 2.75 21.23 27.78
C ALA A 849 4.13 21.32 27.11
N ILE A 850 5.09 22.08 27.64
CA ILE A 850 6.46 22.17 27.07
C ILE A 850 7.12 20.79 27.09
N ASP A 851 7.03 20.12 28.23
CA ASP A 851 7.67 18.84 28.44
C ASP A 851 7.02 17.73 27.60
N VAL A 852 5.68 17.71 27.49
CA VAL A 852 4.96 16.76 26.62
C VAL A 852 5.34 16.96 25.15
N PHE A 853 5.40 18.20 24.67
CA PHE A 853 5.84 18.47 23.29
C PHE A 853 7.33 18.16 23.08
N SER A 854 8.18 18.33 24.10
CA SER A 854 9.60 17.91 24.04
C SER A 854 9.74 16.38 23.92
N ILE A 855 8.95 15.63 24.68
CA ILE A 855 8.88 14.16 24.60
C ILE A 855 8.37 13.73 23.20
N ALA A 856 7.36 14.42 22.68
CA ALA A 856 6.81 14.22 21.34
C ALA A 856 7.85 14.51 20.25
N GLU A 857 8.61 15.60 20.34
CA GLU A 857 9.71 15.89 19.40
C GLU A 857 10.82 14.84 19.45
N GLY A 858 11.10 14.29 20.64
CA GLY A 858 12.00 13.16 20.81
C GLY A 858 11.56 11.91 20.02
N SER A 859 10.25 11.66 19.89
CA SER A 859 9.71 10.52 19.13
C SER A 859 9.96 10.63 17.63
N LEU A 860 9.94 11.85 17.07
CA LEU A 860 10.29 12.10 15.67
C LEU A 860 11.73 11.68 15.38
N SER A 861 12.65 12.02 16.28
CA SER A 861 14.07 11.64 16.16
C SER A 861 14.27 10.13 16.28
N ARG A 862 13.58 9.48 17.24
CA ARG A 862 13.61 8.02 17.42
C ARG A 862 13.06 7.27 16.20
N CYS A 863 11.94 7.71 15.63
CA CYS A 863 11.35 7.12 14.43
C CYS A 863 12.33 7.14 13.25
N GLY A 864 13.00 8.28 13.04
CA GLY A 864 14.01 8.45 11.99
C GLY A 864 15.24 7.58 12.22
N ALA A 865 15.69 7.43 13.47
CA ALA A 865 16.86 6.64 13.82
C ALA A 865 16.62 5.12 13.80
N PHE A 866 15.40 4.65 14.10
CA PHE A 866 15.12 3.21 14.25
C PHE A 866 14.46 2.58 13.02
N THR A 867 13.62 3.34 12.30
CA THR A 867 12.82 2.81 11.17
C THR A 867 12.97 3.62 9.89
N TYR A 868 13.81 4.65 9.86
CA TYR A 868 14.07 5.50 8.68
C TYR A 868 12.83 6.16 8.04
N GLY A 869 11.68 6.17 8.74
CA GLY A 869 10.41 6.68 8.25
C GLY A 869 9.37 5.62 7.89
N TYR A 870 9.71 4.33 7.89
CA TYR A 870 8.76 3.24 7.65
C TYR A 870 7.74 3.11 8.81
N GLY A 871 8.13 3.46 10.03
CA GLY A 871 7.26 3.47 11.22
C GLY A 871 6.35 4.70 11.37
N SER A 872 6.23 5.56 10.35
CA SER A 872 5.52 6.86 10.47
C SER A 872 4.05 6.73 10.87
N ILE A 873 3.35 5.68 10.41
CA ILE A 873 1.95 5.45 10.79
C ILE A 873 1.80 5.13 12.28
N GLY A 874 2.68 4.27 12.81
CA GLY A 874 2.72 3.94 14.23
C GLY A 874 3.11 5.14 15.10
N LEU A 875 4.00 6.01 14.59
CA LEU A 875 4.36 7.27 15.22
C LEU A 875 3.17 8.22 15.35
N VAL A 876 2.42 8.46 14.26
CA VAL A 876 1.24 9.33 14.26
C VAL A 876 0.22 8.84 15.27
N GLN A 877 -0.09 7.54 15.28
CA GLN A 877 -1.01 6.95 16.26
C GLN A 877 -0.51 7.04 17.71
N ALA A 878 0.80 6.92 17.94
CA ALA A 878 1.37 7.02 19.28
C ALA A 878 1.34 8.47 19.80
N LEU A 879 1.61 9.46 18.93
CA LEU A 879 1.51 10.88 19.24
C LEU A 879 0.07 11.33 19.50
N ASP A 880 -0.88 10.85 18.69
CA ASP A 880 -2.31 11.15 18.84
C ASP A 880 -2.82 10.65 20.21
N SER A 881 -2.45 9.41 20.57
CA SER A 881 -2.78 8.82 21.87
C SER A 881 -2.12 9.55 23.05
N LEU A 882 -0.88 10.02 22.91
CA LEU A 882 -0.17 10.77 23.97
C LEU A 882 -0.90 12.07 24.30
N LEU A 883 -1.14 12.90 23.28
CA LEU A 883 -1.76 14.21 23.46
C LEU A 883 -3.23 14.08 23.90
N ASN A 884 -3.95 13.08 23.38
CA ASN A 884 -5.31 12.76 23.83
C ASN A 884 -5.33 12.40 25.33
N SER A 885 -4.46 11.46 25.77
CA SER A 885 -4.43 11.07 27.19
C SER A 885 -4.06 12.22 28.14
N PHE A 886 -3.16 13.11 27.72
CA PHE A 886 -2.81 14.30 28.50
C PHE A 886 -4.01 15.25 28.65
N LEU A 887 -4.72 15.54 27.56
CA LEU A 887 -5.86 16.45 27.60
C LEU A 887 -7.11 15.83 28.25
N ASP A 888 -7.32 14.53 28.11
CA ASP A 888 -8.41 13.82 28.79
C ASP A 888 -8.22 13.89 30.32
N ASP A 889 -6.99 13.72 30.81
CA ASP A 889 -6.69 13.89 32.24
C ASP A 889 -7.05 15.31 32.70
N TRP A 890 -6.63 16.35 31.97
CA TRP A 890 -6.99 17.75 32.27
C TRP A 890 -8.48 18.05 32.14
N THR A 891 -9.17 17.44 31.19
CA THR A 891 -10.63 17.56 31.02
C THR A 891 -11.37 16.94 32.21
N MET A 892 -10.93 15.76 32.67
CA MET A 892 -11.44 15.14 33.90
C MET A 892 -11.17 16.01 35.14
N HIS A 893 -10.03 16.71 35.20
CA HIS A 893 -9.74 17.65 36.28
C HIS A 893 -10.73 18.83 36.32
N VAL A 894 -11.15 19.36 35.16
CA VAL A 894 -12.18 20.41 35.05
C VAL A 894 -13.56 19.89 35.46
N GLN A 895 -13.97 18.74 34.92
CA GLN A 895 -15.29 18.13 35.20
C GLN A 895 -15.46 17.74 36.68
N THR A 896 -14.41 17.24 37.32
CA THR A 896 -14.48 16.84 38.74
C THR A 896 -14.43 18.01 39.72
N GLY A 897 -14.30 19.25 39.22
CA GLY A 897 -14.29 20.46 40.05
C GLY A 897 -13.10 20.57 41.01
N LYS A 898 -12.08 19.70 40.87
CA LYS A 898 -10.87 19.74 41.70
C LYS A 898 -10.10 21.05 41.56
N VAL A 899 -10.30 21.76 40.44
CA VAL A 899 -9.79 23.10 40.15
C VAL A 899 -10.27 24.15 41.18
N PHE A 900 -11.44 23.94 41.81
CA PHE A 900 -12.07 24.93 42.70
C PHE A 900 -11.76 24.71 44.19
N THR A 901 -11.08 23.62 44.55
CA THR A 901 -10.92 23.21 45.96
C THR A 901 -9.77 23.85 46.73
N SER A 902 -9.06 24.85 46.18
CA SER A 902 -7.89 25.40 46.88
C SER A 902 -7.54 26.87 46.54
N SER A 903 -7.77 27.72 47.55
CA SER A 903 -6.85 28.77 48.05
C SER A 903 -7.22 30.24 47.83
N SER A 904 -7.40 30.93 48.97
CA SER A 904 -7.10 32.33 49.31
C SER A 904 -7.75 33.45 48.48
N ALA A 905 -8.60 34.21 49.17
CA ALA A 905 -9.18 35.47 48.74
C ALA A 905 -8.17 36.40 48.04
N PRO A 906 -8.50 36.93 46.84
CA PRO A 906 -7.82 38.11 46.32
C PRO A 906 -8.31 39.32 47.13
N SER A 907 -7.52 39.74 48.11
CA SER A 907 -7.60 41.09 48.64
C SER A 907 -7.24 42.08 47.51
N SER A 908 -8.09 43.10 47.35
CA SER A 908 -7.95 44.29 46.51
C SER A 908 -8.38 44.20 45.03
N ILE A 909 -9.68 44.05 44.79
CA ILE A 909 -10.37 44.86 43.78
C ILE A 909 -11.48 45.61 44.52
N SER A 910 -11.54 46.92 44.33
CA SER A 910 -12.44 47.85 45.01
C SER A 910 -13.89 47.38 44.94
N GLN A 911 -14.40 47.01 46.11
CA GLN A 911 -15.68 46.36 46.37
C GLN A 911 -16.89 47.30 46.24
N GLU A 912 -16.73 48.47 45.60
CA GLU A 912 -17.73 49.56 45.65
C GLU A 912 -18.46 49.84 44.33
N ASP A 913 -18.07 49.24 43.18
CA ASP A 913 -18.69 49.56 41.87
C ASP A 913 -19.51 48.43 41.20
N PHE A 914 -19.68 47.25 41.82
CA PHE A 914 -20.41 46.09 41.23
C PHE A 914 -21.70 45.70 41.97
N LEU A 915 -22.41 46.69 42.52
CA LEU A 915 -23.61 46.52 43.34
C LEU A 915 -24.90 46.21 42.55
N ASP A 916 -24.91 45.19 41.69
CA ASP A 916 -26.18 44.79 41.05
C ASP A 916 -26.34 43.28 40.75
N LEU A 917 -25.30 42.46 40.94
CA LEU A 917 -25.34 41.00 40.83
C LEU A 917 -24.60 40.38 42.03
N GLU A 918 -25.29 39.58 42.86
CA GLU A 918 -24.73 38.95 44.07
C GLU A 918 -23.78 37.77 43.75
N TYR A 919 -22.65 38.01 43.07
CA TYR A 919 -21.61 36.98 42.86
C TYR A 919 -20.86 36.70 44.17
N THR A 920 -20.60 35.42 44.48
CA THR A 920 -19.75 35.09 45.62
C THR A 920 -18.27 35.25 45.28
N VAL A 921 -17.41 35.45 46.29
CA VAL A 921 -15.94 35.50 46.11
C VAL A 921 -15.40 34.22 45.46
N HIS A 922 -16.07 33.08 45.73
CA HIS A 922 -15.75 31.78 45.15
C HIS A 922 -16.07 31.71 43.65
N ASP A 923 -17.20 32.29 43.22
CA ASP A 923 -17.59 32.34 41.80
C ASP A 923 -16.60 33.17 40.99
N TRP A 924 -16.13 34.28 41.55
CA TRP A 924 -15.13 35.13 40.89
C TRP A 924 -13.76 34.45 40.76
N SER A 925 -13.29 33.75 41.79
CA SER A 925 -12.06 32.95 41.69
C SER A 925 -12.19 31.80 40.69
N SER A 926 -13.38 31.20 40.60
CA SER A 926 -13.69 30.14 39.64
C SER A 926 -13.68 30.67 38.21
N PHE A 927 -14.31 31.82 37.98
CA PHE A 927 -14.33 32.54 36.71
C PHE A 927 -12.91 32.89 36.23
N GLN A 928 -12.08 33.51 37.08
CA GLN A 928 -10.70 33.86 36.73
C GLN A 928 -9.84 32.63 36.42
N THR A 929 -9.99 31.55 37.20
CA THR A 929 -9.24 30.30 36.97
C THR A 929 -9.64 29.63 35.66
N LEU A 930 -10.93 29.63 35.31
CA LEU A 930 -11.43 29.06 34.04
C LEU A 930 -10.99 29.87 32.82
N ILE A 931 -10.96 31.21 32.90
CA ILE A 931 -10.43 32.05 31.81
C ILE A 931 -8.94 31.80 31.62
N HIS A 932 -8.15 31.75 32.69
CA HIS A 932 -6.73 31.43 32.59
C HIS A 932 -6.48 30.01 32.07
N LEU A 933 -7.36 29.06 32.40
CA LEU A 933 -7.29 27.70 31.88
C LEU A 933 -7.62 27.64 30.38
N LEU A 934 -8.61 28.40 29.93
CA LEU A 934 -8.95 28.56 28.51
C LEU A 934 -7.82 29.23 27.73
N ALA A 935 -7.18 30.26 28.30
CA ALA A 935 -5.98 30.90 27.75
C ALA A 935 -4.81 29.90 27.62
N SER A 936 -4.60 29.05 28.62
CA SER A 936 -3.61 27.97 28.57
C SER A 936 -3.97 26.88 27.56
N GLY A 937 -5.26 26.58 27.37
CA GLY A 937 -5.77 25.71 26.30
C GLY A 937 -5.49 26.27 24.90
N HIS A 938 -5.69 27.58 24.70
CA HIS A 938 -5.33 28.26 23.46
C HIS A 938 -3.82 28.23 23.21
N ALA A 939 -3.00 28.51 24.23
CA ALA A 939 -1.55 28.40 24.13
C ALA A 939 -1.09 26.95 23.83
N PHE A 940 -1.79 25.95 24.36
CA PHE A 940 -1.57 24.54 24.02
C PHE A 940 -1.90 24.28 22.54
N TYR A 941 -3.02 24.80 22.03
CA TYR A 941 -3.40 24.70 20.62
C TYR A 941 -2.39 25.37 19.68
N GLU A 942 -1.89 26.56 20.01
CA GLU A 942 -0.84 27.22 19.22
C GLU A 942 0.42 26.35 19.13
N ARG A 943 0.84 25.74 20.25
CA ARG A 943 1.99 24.82 20.28
C ARG A 943 1.71 23.52 19.53
N PHE A 944 0.49 22.99 19.61
CA PHE A 944 0.06 21.84 18.83
C PHE A 944 0.20 22.11 17.33
N CYS A 945 -0.27 23.27 16.85
CA CYS A 945 -0.10 23.68 15.45
C CYS A 945 1.38 23.78 15.04
N GLN A 946 2.23 24.34 15.90
CA GLN A 946 3.69 24.40 15.67
C GLN A 946 4.32 23.01 15.59
N PHE A 947 3.95 22.11 16.50
CA PHE A 947 4.43 20.73 16.51
C PHE A 947 3.94 19.97 15.27
N GLU A 948 2.68 20.12 14.88
CA GLU A 948 2.12 19.49 13.70
C GLU A 948 2.78 19.98 12.40
N ALA A 949 3.21 21.25 12.34
CA ALA A 949 4.03 21.76 11.25
C ALA A 949 5.42 21.10 11.20
N LYS A 950 6.06 20.88 12.36
CA LYS A 950 7.32 20.13 12.45
C LYS A 950 7.15 18.67 12.01
N LEU A 951 6.07 18.01 12.44
CA LEU A 951 5.71 16.65 12.03
C LEU A 951 5.53 16.56 10.51
N ARG A 952 4.76 17.46 9.90
CA ARG A 952 4.59 17.54 8.43
C ARG A 952 5.92 17.70 7.70
N THR A 953 6.80 18.58 8.20
CA THR A 953 8.12 18.81 7.60
C THR A 953 8.97 17.54 7.62
N LYS A 954 8.91 16.76 8.72
CA LYS A 954 9.64 15.49 8.83
C LYS A 954 9.04 14.38 7.97
N LEU A 955 7.72 14.28 7.89
CA LEU A 955 7.06 13.32 6.99
C LEU A 955 7.31 13.66 5.51
N ALA A 956 7.35 14.94 5.14
CA ALA A 956 7.75 15.38 3.81
C ALA A 956 9.22 15.04 3.51
N GLU A 957 10.12 15.19 4.49
CA GLU A 957 11.52 14.75 4.37
C GLU A 957 11.61 13.23 4.10
N PHE A 958 10.86 12.40 4.82
CA PHE A 958 10.79 10.96 4.56
C PHE A 958 10.21 10.64 3.17
N SER A 959 9.11 11.30 2.79
CA SER A 959 8.49 11.15 1.47
C SER A 959 9.47 11.44 0.32
N SER A 960 10.23 12.55 0.44
CA SER A 960 11.29 12.89 -0.51
C SER A 960 12.39 11.83 -0.57
N ARG A 961 12.79 11.25 0.57
CA ARG A 961 13.80 10.18 0.60
C ARG A 961 13.29 8.92 -0.11
N PHE A 962 12.05 8.49 0.16
CA PHE A 962 11.43 7.35 -0.53
C PHE A 962 11.32 7.56 -2.04
N ARG A 963 10.99 8.78 -2.51
CA ARG A 963 10.97 9.11 -3.94
C ARG A 963 12.36 9.04 -4.56
N SER A 964 13.35 9.62 -3.90
CA SER A 964 14.73 9.63 -4.40
C SER A 964 15.29 8.20 -4.53
N ALA A 965 15.00 7.32 -3.57
CA ALA A 965 15.38 5.91 -3.62
C ALA A 965 14.62 5.12 -4.71
N ARG A 966 13.33 5.42 -4.94
CA ARG A 966 12.55 4.85 -6.05
C ARG A 966 13.11 5.27 -7.43
N SER A 967 13.66 6.48 -7.53
CA SER A 967 14.24 7.00 -8.78
C SER A 967 15.64 6.44 -9.11
N ASP A 968 16.47 6.18 -8.08
CA ASP A 968 17.80 5.58 -8.23
C ASP A 968 18.08 4.57 -7.10
N PRO A 969 17.62 3.31 -7.23
CA PRO A 969 17.80 2.27 -6.21
C PRO A 969 19.24 1.76 -6.09
N ALA A 970 20.16 2.21 -6.95
CA ALA A 970 21.56 1.76 -6.92
C ALA A 970 22.46 2.71 -6.11
N ASN A 971 22.20 4.02 -6.14
CA ASN A 971 23.05 5.02 -5.47
C ASN A 971 22.38 5.73 -4.29
N LEU A 972 21.05 5.75 -4.21
CA LEU A 972 20.31 6.46 -3.17
C LEU A 972 19.60 5.45 -2.26
N LEU A 973 20.30 5.04 -1.21
CA LEU A 973 19.77 4.13 -0.19
C LEU A 973 19.01 4.90 0.89
N ILE A 974 17.93 4.29 1.40
CA ILE A 974 17.12 4.84 2.50
C ILE A 974 17.80 4.57 3.84
N ALA A 975 18.31 3.35 4.01
CA ALA A 975 19.07 2.90 5.16
C ALA A 975 20.59 2.91 4.89
N THR A 976 21.40 2.56 5.90
CA THR A 976 22.88 2.60 5.79
C THR A 976 23.44 1.58 4.80
N THR A 977 22.78 0.44 4.67
CA THR A 977 23.16 -0.64 3.75
C THR A 977 22.00 -1.06 2.86
N LYS A 978 22.33 -1.71 1.74
CA LYS A 978 21.34 -2.14 0.75
C LYS A 978 20.44 -3.24 1.30
N GLY A 979 20.98 -4.24 2.00
CA GLY A 979 20.21 -5.32 2.61
C GLY A 979 19.24 -4.84 3.70
N GLU A 980 19.63 -3.86 4.51
CA GLU A 980 18.73 -3.25 5.51
C GLU A 980 17.54 -2.53 4.83
N SER A 981 17.80 -1.76 3.77
CA SER A 981 16.74 -1.12 2.98
C SER A 981 15.80 -2.16 2.37
N GLN A 982 16.36 -3.23 1.79
CA GLN A 982 15.58 -4.33 1.20
C GLN A 982 14.72 -5.07 2.22
N LEU A 983 15.23 -5.34 3.42
CA LEU A 983 14.47 -5.97 4.50
C LEU A 983 13.28 -5.11 4.93
N LEU A 984 13.49 -3.79 5.07
CA LEU A 984 12.42 -2.86 5.43
C LEU A 984 11.40 -2.67 4.30
N GLU A 985 11.85 -2.63 3.04
CA GLU A 985 10.97 -2.58 1.85
C GLU A 985 10.09 -3.82 1.72
N GLN A 986 10.61 -5.00 2.08
CA GLN A 986 9.88 -6.27 2.10
C GLN A 986 9.05 -6.49 3.37
N SER A 987 9.18 -5.61 4.37
CA SER A 987 8.50 -5.73 5.66
C SER A 987 7.06 -5.23 5.62
N LEU A 988 6.30 -5.60 6.65
CA LEU A 988 4.92 -5.13 6.87
C LEU A 988 4.82 -3.61 7.11
N LEU A 989 5.93 -2.93 7.40
CA LEU A 989 5.94 -1.48 7.61
C LEU A 989 5.72 -0.71 6.31
N ASN A 990 6.12 -1.27 5.16
CA ASN A 990 5.86 -0.70 3.84
C ASN A 990 4.42 -1.02 3.40
N SER A 991 3.46 -0.42 4.10
CA SER A 991 2.03 -0.60 3.90
C SER A 991 1.45 0.41 2.90
N ALA A 992 0.27 0.10 2.34
CA ALA A 992 -0.48 1.05 1.52
C ALA A 992 -0.89 2.30 2.33
N GLU A 993 -1.20 2.14 3.62
CA GLU A 993 -1.55 3.24 4.53
C GLU A 993 -0.39 4.25 4.69
N LEU A 994 0.86 3.76 4.75
CA LEU A 994 2.04 4.62 4.78
C LEU A 994 2.14 5.43 3.49
N GLN A 995 1.89 4.82 2.33
CA GLN A 995 1.97 5.49 1.04
C GLN A 995 0.86 6.54 0.90
N GLU A 996 -0.37 6.22 1.29
CA GLU A 996 -1.50 7.16 1.33
C GLU A 996 -1.23 8.36 2.26
N LEU A 997 -0.63 8.12 3.44
CA LEU A 997 -0.21 9.19 4.35
C LEU A 997 0.87 10.08 3.71
N LEU A 998 1.85 9.50 3.04
CA LEU A 998 2.93 10.28 2.42
C LEU A 998 2.49 11.05 1.16
N ASP A 999 1.52 10.52 0.41
CA ASP A 999 0.95 11.15 -0.80
C ASP A 999 -0.05 12.27 -0.44
N SER A 1000 -0.84 12.10 0.62
CA SER A 1000 -1.75 13.14 1.13
C SER A 1000 -1.00 14.38 1.66
N ILE A 1001 0.20 14.20 2.23
CA ILE A 1001 1.03 15.29 2.73
C ILE A 1001 1.66 16.11 1.60
N GLU A 1002 1.92 15.52 0.44
CA GLU A 1002 2.53 16.21 -0.70
C GLU A 1002 1.52 16.98 -1.55
N SER A 1003 0.28 16.49 -1.64
CA SER A 1003 -0.78 17.12 -2.44
C SER A 1003 -1.19 18.51 -1.93
N GLU A 1004 -0.76 18.92 -0.73
CA GLU A 1004 -0.96 20.27 -0.20
C GLU A 1004 0.23 21.21 -0.54
N PRO A 1005 0.02 22.27 -1.36
CA PRO A 1005 1.06 23.26 -1.62
C PRO A 1005 1.33 24.14 -0.38
N LEU A 1006 2.61 24.46 -0.17
CA LEU A 1006 3.17 25.27 0.94
C LEU A 1006 2.54 26.67 1.16
N HIS A 1007 1.63 27.12 0.30
CA HIS A 1007 0.93 28.42 0.42
C HIS A 1007 -0.35 28.37 1.26
N SER A 1008 -0.83 27.19 1.66
CA SER A 1008 -2.04 27.02 2.49
C SER A 1008 -1.79 27.03 4.00
N ALA A 1009 -0.54 27.21 4.45
CA ALA A 1009 -0.22 27.21 5.89
C ALA A 1009 -0.90 28.36 6.66
N SER A 1010 -1.18 29.49 6.00
CA SER A 1010 -1.78 30.67 6.63
C SER A 1010 -3.32 30.62 6.75
N LEU A 1011 -3.99 29.71 6.03
CA LEU A 1011 -5.45 29.57 6.06
C LEU A 1011 -5.94 28.47 7.03
N ARG A 1012 -5.02 27.80 7.74
CA ARG A 1012 -5.34 26.69 8.65
C ARG A 1012 -6.06 27.11 9.93
N SER A 1013 -6.08 28.40 10.26
CA SER A 1013 -6.77 28.89 11.46
C SER A 1013 -8.29 28.77 11.40
N MET A 1014 -8.89 28.60 10.21
CA MET A 1014 -10.34 28.57 10.02
C MET A 1014 -10.91 27.23 9.51
N ASN A 1015 -10.07 26.31 9.01
CA ASN A 1015 -10.54 25.05 8.41
C ASN A 1015 -10.25 23.85 9.32
N HIS A 1016 -11.26 23.39 10.07
CA HIS A 1016 -11.21 22.24 11.00
C HIS A 1016 -11.00 20.85 10.33
N GLN A 1017 -10.67 20.78 9.03
CA GLN A 1017 -10.75 19.53 8.27
C GLN A 1017 -9.39 18.88 7.90
N ASN A 1018 -8.24 19.56 8.10
CA ASN A 1018 -6.95 19.08 7.58
C ASN A 1018 -5.86 18.84 8.65
N HIS A 1019 -6.21 18.37 9.86
CA HIS A 1019 -5.23 17.95 10.86
C HIS A 1019 -4.85 16.46 10.72
N ILE A 1020 -3.54 16.16 10.87
CA ILE A 1020 -2.96 14.82 10.87
C ILE A 1020 -3.28 14.09 12.18
N LEU A 1021 -3.24 14.82 13.30
CA LEU A 1021 -3.52 14.31 14.64
C LEU A 1021 -4.98 14.61 15.01
N LYS A 1022 -5.88 13.76 14.52
CA LYS A 1022 -7.33 13.98 14.60
C LYS A 1022 -7.87 13.82 16.03
N GLN A 1023 -7.43 12.81 16.78
CA GLN A 1023 -7.95 12.56 18.13
C GLN A 1023 -7.45 13.63 19.10
N ALA A 1024 -6.18 14.02 19.00
CA ALA A 1024 -5.61 15.10 19.80
C ALA A 1024 -6.33 16.43 19.56
N PHE A 1025 -6.63 16.77 18.29
CA PHE A 1025 -7.40 17.97 17.98
C PHE A 1025 -8.82 17.90 18.57
N GLN A 1026 -9.50 16.76 18.47
CA GLN A 1026 -10.81 16.56 19.09
C GLN A 1026 -10.75 16.69 20.62
N ALA A 1027 -9.69 16.19 21.27
CA ALA A 1027 -9.48 16.35 22.70
C ALA A 1027 -9.27 17.82 23.11
N ILE A 1028 -8.55 18.61 22.30
CA ILE A 1028 -8.40 20.05 22.51
C ILE A 1028 -9.76 20.75 22.45
N LEU A 1029 -10.58 20.42 21.45
CA LEU A 1029 -11.93 20.98 21.32
C LEU A 1029 -12.85 20.55 22.46
N ASN A 1030 -12.77 19.29 22.90
CA ASN A 1030 -13.52 18.79 24.05
C ASN A 1030 -13.10 19.53 25.34
N PHE A 1031 -11.80 19.70 25.57
CA PHE A 1031 -11.28 20.47 26.69
C PHE A 1031 -11.79 21.92 26.66
N ALA A 1032 -11.73 22.58 25.50
CA ALA A 1032 -12.25 23.93 25.32
C ALA A 1032 -13.75 24.01 25.64
N LYS A 1033 -14.54 23.06 25.11
CA LYS A 1033 -15.98 22.96 25.35
C LYS A 1033 -16.32 22.78 26.83
N GLU A 1034 -15.60 21.92 27.54
CA GLU A 1034 -15.80 21.70 28.98
C GLU A 1034 -15.41 22.93 29.81
N CYS A 1035 -14.33 23.64 29.44
CA CYS A 1035 -14.00 24.93 30.05
C CYS A 1035 -15.07 25.99 29.77
N GLN A 1036 -15.58 26.07 28.54
CA GLN A 1036 -16.63 27.01 28.14
C GLN A 1036 -17.95 26.72 28.86
N ALA A 1037 -18.36 25.45 28.94
CA ALA A 1037 -19.57 25.03 29.66
C ALA A 1037 -19.44 25.30 31.18
N ALA A 1038 -18.27 25.03 31.78
CA ALA A 1038 -18.02 25.38 33.17
C ALA A 1038 -18.09 26.90 33.41
N LEU A 1039 -17.56 27.69 32.47
CA LEU A 1039 -17.63 29.16 32.53
C LEU A 1039 -19.07 29.66 32.44
N GLU A 1040 -19.86 29.12 31.52
CA GLU A 1040 -21.29 29.41 31.37
C GLU A 1040 -22.05 29.13 32.67
N GLN A 1041 -21.80 27.97 33.31
CA GLN A 1041 -22.45 27.62 34.57
C GLN A 1041 -22.09 28.57 35.72
N VAL A 1042 -20.83 29.03 35.80
CA VAL A 1042 -20.39 30.01 36.80
C VAL A 1042 -21.06 31.38 36.57
N ILE A 1043 -21.15 31.84 35.32
CA ILE A 1043 -21.79 33.12 34.98
C ILE A 1043 -23.30 33.06 35.23
N LEU A 1044 -23.97 31.96 34.87
CA LEU A 1044 -25.42 31.83 35.04
C LEU A 1044 -25.86 31.45 36.46
N SER A 1045 -24.95 31.03 37.35
CA SER A 1045 -25.27 30.55 38.70
C SER A 1045 -26.13 31.53 39.52
N PRO A 1046 -25.81 32.84 39.62
CA PRO A 1046 -26.65 33.78 40.37
C PRO A 1046 -28.04 33.99 39.74
N LEU A 1047 -28.12 34.02 38.40
CA LEU A 1047 -29.37 34.17 37.66
C LEU A 1047 -30.29 32.96 37.85
N LYS A 1048 -29.71 31.75 37.83
CA LYS A 1048 -30.43 30.51 38.15
C LYS A 1048 -30.91 30.52 39.61
N GLY A 1049 -30.11 31.05 40.53
CA GLY A 1049 -30.47 31.22 41.94
C GLY A 1049 -31.73 32.05 42.16
N TYR A 1050 -31.89 33.16 41.43
CA TYR A 1050 -33.11 33.99 41.50
C TYR A 1050 -34.35 33.26 40.94
N LEU A 1051 -34.18 32.37 39.97
CA LEU A 1051 -35.26 31.61 39.33
C LEU A 1051 -35.71 30.38 40.13
N MET A 1052 -34.88 29.85 41.05
CA MET A 1052 -35.21 28.66 41.85
C MET A 1052 -36.53 28.81 42.63
N ASN A 1053 -36.83 30.02 43.13
CA ASN A 1053 -38.03 30.28 43.91
C ASN A 1053 -39.23 30.72 43.04
N TYR A 1054 -39.04 30.97 41.74
CA TYR A 1054 -40.06 31.53 40.85
C TYR A 1054 -41.28 30.60 40.67
N SER A 1055 -41.04 29.30 40.52
CA SER A 1055 -42.10 28.30 40.34
C SER A 1055 -42.98 28.12 41.58
N SER A 1056 -42.47 28.51 42.76
CA SER A 1056 -43.15 28.41 44.06
C SER A 1056 -43.91 29.67 44.48
N LEU A 1057 -43.94 30.72 43.65
CA LEU A 1057 -44.58 31.98 44.02
C LEU A 1057 -46.11 31.81 44.21
N PRO A 1058 -46.69 32.43 45.25
CA PRO A 1058 -48.11 32.26 45.57
C PRO A 1058 -49.05 32.86 44.51
N ILE A 1059 -48.55 33.77 43.67
CA ILE A 1059 -49.28 34.46 42.59
C ILE A 1059 -49.88 33.51 41.55
N TRP A 1060 -49.33 32.30 41.39
CA TRP A 1060 -49.82 31.32 40.42
C TRP A 1060 -51.13 30.64 40.86
N SER A 1061 -51.45 30.70 42.16
CA SER A 1061 -52.56 29.96 42.79
C SER A 1061 -53.73 30.83 43.25
N THR A 1062 -53.68 32.15 43.08
CA THR A 1062 -54.72 33.07 43.54
C THR A 1062 -55.98 32.96 42.66
N LEU A 1063 -57.13 32.71 43.29
CA LEU A 1063 -58.45 32.69 42.62
C LEU A 1063 -59.08 34.08 42.73
N ASP A 1064 -59.61 34.60 41.61
CA ASP A 1064 -60.32 35.88 41.54
C ASP A 1064 -61.68 35.77 42.28
N ASP A 1065 -61.72 36.18 43.55
CA ASP A 1065 -62.93 36.10 44.37
C ASP A 1065 -63.75 37.40 44.26
N GLN A 1066 -64.51 37.56 43.16
CA GLN A 1066 -65.47 38.66 42.98
C GLN A 1066 -66.68 38.61 43.96
N LYS A 1067 -66.62 37.84 45.05
CA LYS A 1067 -67.69 37.74 46.06
C LYS A 1067 -67.21 37.76 47.52
N SER A 1068 -66.32 38.67 47.89
CA SER A 1068 -66.14 39.03 49.31
C SER A 1068 -66.59 40.46 49.62
N LYS A 1069 -67.91 40.64 49.76
CA LYS A 1069 -68.48 41.72 50.57
C LYS A 1069 -68.70 41.17 51.98
N ARG A 1070 -67.78 41.45 52.91
CA ARG A 1070 -68.02 42.04 54.25
C ARG A 1070 -66.84 41.79 55.20
N SER A 1071 -66.61 42.85 56.00
CA SER A 1071 -65.88 42.95 57.28
C SER A 1071 -64.36 43.17 57.29
N THR A 1072 -64.05 44.43 57.60
CA THR A 1072 -63.09 44.94 58.62
C THR A 1072 -61.59 44.94 58.32
N SER A 1073 -61.10 46.02 57.68
CA SER A 1073 -60.37 47.12 58.36
C SER A 1073 -59.89 48.12 57.32
N ALA A 1074 -60.61 49.23 57.20
CA ALA A 1074 -60.27 50.33 56.31
C ALA A 1074 -59.29 51.27 57.03
N LEU A 1075 -58.12 51.48 56.43
CA LEU A 1075 -57.38 52.74 56.32
C LEU A 1075 -56.08 52.44 55.55
N HIS A 1076 -56.02 52.87 54.28
CA HIS A 1076 -55.02 52.61 53.23
C HIS A 1076 -55.30 51.41 52.31
N ASP A 1077 -56.37 51.50 51.53
CA ASP A 1077 -56.40 50.82 50.23
C ASP A 1077 -57.16 51.69 49.23
N LEU A 1078 -56.44 52.58 48.56
CA LEU A 1078 -56.93 53.22 47.34
C LEU A 1078 -56.93 52.12 46.27
N GLN A 1079 -58.10 51.61 45.92
CA GLN A 1079 -58.30 50.81 44.71
C GLN A 1079 -57.92 51.67 43.49
N ILE A 1080 -56.63 51.66 43.15
CA ILE A 1080 -56.16 52.02 41.82
C ILE A 1080 -56.56 50.82 40.95
N PRO A 1081 -57.42 50.99 39.92
CA PRO A 1081 -57.61 49.95 38.95
C PRO A 1081 -56.26 49.71 38.28
N THR A 1082 -55.69 48.52 38.45
CA THR A 1082 -54.42 48.10 37.84
C THR A 1082 -54.60 47.98 36.32
N PHE A 1083 -54.61 49.13 35.62
CA PHE A 1083 -54.72 49.21 34.16
C PHE A 1083 -53.42 48.85 33.43
N SER A 1084 -52.42 48.37 34.15
CA SER A 1084 -51.15 47.86 33.61
C SER A 1084 -50.55 46.92 34.64
N LEU A 1085 -50.53 45.62 34.34
CA LEU A 1085 -49.81 44.62 35.12
C LEU A 1085 -48.32 44.97 35.07
N SER A 1086 -47.67 45.12 36.23
CA SER A 1086 -46.22 45.30 36.33
C SER A 1086 -45.54 43.93 36.34
N GLN A 1087 -44.30 43.86 35.86
CA GLN A 1087 -43.52 42.59 35.83
C GLN A 1087 -43.22 42.09 37.26
N SER A 1088 -43.00 40.78 37.40
CA SER A 1088 -42.55 40.18 38.67
C SER A 1088 -41.14 40.65 39.04
N GLU A 1089 -40.92 40.92 40.33
CA GLU A 1089 -39.63 41.36 40.89
C GLU A 1089 -38.50 40.36 40.57
N THR A 1090 -38.79 39.06 40.51
CA THR A 1090 -37.83 38.02 40.14
C THR A 1090 -37.39 38.12 38.67
N VAL A 1091 -38.32 38.39 37.76
CA VAL A 1091 -38.05 38.53 36.33
C VAL A 1091 -37.35 39.85 36.05
N GLN A 1092 -37.70 40.89 36.79
CA GLN A 1092 -36.99 42.17 36.75
C GLN A 1092 -35.52 42.00 37.13
N ARG A 1093 -35.19 41.33 38.25
CA ARG A 1093 -33.78 41.09 38.64
C ARG A 1093 -33.01 40.21 37.66
N VAL A 1094 -33.65 39.18 37.09
CA VAL A 1094 -33.04 38.35 36.04
C VAL A 1094 -32.75 39.20 34.79
N SER A 1095 -33.66 40.11 34.45
CA SER A 1095 -33.51 41.00 33.30
C SER A 1095 -32.44 42.09 33.49
N GLU A 1096 -32.33 42.66 34.68
CA GLU A 1096 -31.25 43.59 35.06
C GLU A 1096 -29.90 42.85 35.03
N GLY A 1097 -29.87 41.61 35.49
CA GLY A 1097 -28.70 40.74 35.40
C GLY A 1097 -28.25 40.46 33.97
N LEU A 1098 -29.19 40.18 33.05
CA LEU A 1098 -28.89 40.00 31.61
C LEU A 1098 -28.34 41.27 30.95
N LEU A 1099 -28.86 42.45 31.31
CA LEU A 1099 -28.39 43.74 30.79
C LEU A 1099 -27.01 44.14 31.32
N ASN A 1100 -26.58 43.55 32.45
CA ASN A 1100 -25.28 43.78 33.07
C ASN A 1100 -24.18 42.83 32.52
N LEU A 1101 -24.53 41.73 31.85
CA LEU A 1101 -23.56 40.78 31.26
C LEU A 1101 -22.60 41.41 30.21
N PRO A 1102 -23.05 42.29 29.29
CA PRO A 1102 -22.15 42.91 28.32
C PRO A 1102 -21.01 43.70 28.98
N ARG A 1103 -21.28 44.37 30.11
CA ARG A 1103 -20.26 45.13 30.88
C ARG A 1103 -19.22 44.22 31.49
N LEU A 1104 -19.61 43.00 31.89
CA LEU A 1104 -18.68 42.00 32.41
C LEU A 1104 -17.73 41.51 31.31
N PHE A 1105 -18.21 41.33 30.08
CA PHE A 1105 -17.37 40.94 28.95
C PHE A 1105 -16.51 42.07 28.41
N GLU A 1106 -16.92 43.34 28.52
CA GLU A 1106 -16.12 44.50 28.07
C GLU A 1106 -14.75 44.58 28.76
N ILE A 1107 -14.65 44.15 30.03
CA ILE A 1107 -13.39 44.12 30.79
C ILE A 1107 -12.44 43.02 30.31
N TYR A 1108 -13.00 41.95 29.73
CA TYR A 1108 -12.26 40.76 29.28
C TYR A 1108 -12.26 40.59 27.76
N ALA A 1109 -12.84 41.53 27.02
CA ALA A 1109 -13.01 41.46 25.57
C ALA A 1109 -11.66 41.50 24.83
N ASP A 1110 -10.64 42.10 25.45
CA ASP A 1110 -9.26 42.14 24.95
C ASP A 1110 -8.47 40.84 25.22
N ASP A 1111 -9.03 39.89 26.00
CA ASP A 1111 -8.35 38.62 26.29
C ASP A 1111 -8.58 37.62 25.15
N ASP A 1112 -7.50 37.31 24.41
CA ASP A 1112 -7.44 36.30 23.34
C ASP A 1112 -8.08 34.95 23.79
N ALA A 1113 -8.13 34.67 25.10
CA ALA A 1113 -8.73 33.47 25.68
C ALA A 1113 -10.20 33.24 25.29
N LEU A 1114 -11.03 34.28 25.28
CA LEU A 1114 -12.47 34.15 24.99
C LEU A 1114 -12.77 33.90 23.50
N SER A 1115 -11.82 34.24 22.63
CA SER A 1115 -11.92 33.97 21.18
C SER A 1115 -11.61 32.51 20.81
N PHE A 1116 -11.09 31.72 21.75
CA PHE A 1116 -10.71 30.35 21.50
C PHE A 1116 -11.93 29.46 21.27
N SER A 1117 -12.05 28.90 20.06
CA SER A 1117 -13.07 27.94 19.65
C SER A 1117 -14.51 28.43 19.89
N LEU A 1118 -14.92 29.53 19.25
CA LEU A 1118 -16.30 30.04 19.32
C LEU A 1118 -17.35 29.05 18.81
N ASN A 1119 -16.98 28.18 17.87
CA ASN A 1119 -17.86 27.15 17.30
C ASN A 1119 -18.18 26.01 18.29
N THR A 1120 -17.45 25.89 19.41
CA THR A 1120 -17.73 24.87 20.46
C THR A 1120 -18.58 25.39 21.61
N LEU A 1121 -19.04 26.65 21.54
CA LEU A 1121 -19.91 27.22 22.56
C LEU A 1121 -21.20 26.39 22.71
N PRO A 1122 -21.66 26.14 23.95
CA PRO A 1122 -22.93 25.47 24.18
C PRO A 1122 -24.10 26.21 23.51
N PHE A 1123 -25.01 25.47 22.89
CA PHE A 1123 -26.24 25.99 22.25
C PHE A 1123 -26.05 26.89 21.02
N VAL A 1124 -24.84 26.93 20.42
CA VAL A 1124 -24.57 27.59 19.12
C VAL A 1124 -24.40 26.54 18.03
N ASP A 1125 -25.29 26.53 17.04
CA ASP A 1125 -25.17 25.64 15.87
C ASP A 1125 -24.21 26.22 14.81
N SER A 1126 -23.67 25.35 13.95
CA SER A 1126 -22.72 25.74 12.89
C SER A 1126 -23.31 26.73 11.87
N ASP A 1127 -24.63 26.84 11.78
CA ASP A 1127 -25.33 27.78 10.91
C ASP A 1127 -25.62 29.12 11.60
N ASP A 1128 -25.89 29.13 12.91
CA ASP A 1128 -26.00 30.36 13.72
C ASP A 1128 -24.66 31.11 13.77
N SER A 1129 -23.55 30.37 13.83
CA SER A 1129 -22.20 30.94 13.76
C SER A 1129 -21.99 31.72 12.45
N LYS A 1130 -22.42 31.17 11.31
CA LYS A 1130 -22.28 31.85 10.01
C LYS A 1130 -23.09 33.14 9.95
N MET A 1131 -24.29 33.17 10.53
CA MET A 1131 -25.11 34.38 10.59
C MET A 1131 -24.50 35.48 11.46
N ILE A 1132 -23.84 35.10 12.57
CA ILE A 1132 -23.11 36.04 13.44
C ILE A 1132 -21.88 36.62 12.71
N PHE A 1133 -21.20 35.83 11.89
CA PHE A 1133 -20.04 36.27 11.10
C PHE A 1133 -20.40 37.04 9.80
N GLU A 1134 -21.59 36.87 9.22
CA GLU A 1134 -22.04 37.58 8.01
C GLU A 1134 -22.50 39.02 8.26
N GLN A 1135 -22.80 39.42 9.50
CA GLN A 1135 -23.29 40.77 9.81
C GLN A 1135 -22.21 41.88 9.79
N SER A 1136 -20.92 41.53 9.61
CA SER A 1136 -19.84 42.50 9.44
C SER A 1136 -19.46 42.69 7.96
N ASP A 1137 -19.96 43.76 7.34
CA ASP A 1137 -19.66 44.19 5.98
C ASP A 1137 -18.20 44.72 5.86
N PRO A 1138 -17.29 44.12 5.07
CA PRO A 1138 -15.98 44.70 4.82
C PRO A 1138 -16.06 45.65 3.62
N THR A 1139 -16.29 46.94 3.86
CA THR A 1139 -16.20 47.95 2.80
C THR A 1139 -14.74 48.16 2.34
N THR A 1140 -14.50 47.83 1.07
CA THR A 1140 -13.49 48.37 0.13
C THR A 1140 -12.22 49.04 0.70
N MET A 1141 -11.07 48.36 0.63
CA MET A 1141 -9.74 49.00 0.53
C MET A 1141 -8.74 48.15 -0.27
N HIS A 1142 -7.90 48.83 -1.05
CA HIS A 1142 -7.07 48.34 -2.14
C HIS A 1142 -6.01 47.28 -1.79
N ARG A 1143 -5.86 46.28 -2.69
CA ARG A 1143 -4.71 45.34 -2.74
C ARG A 1143 -3.39 46.09 -2.96
N ARG A 1144 -2.55 46.17 -1.92
CA ARG A 1144 -1.09 46.24 -2.04
C ARG A 1144 -0.47 45.06 -1.29
N ARG A 1145 0.54 44.43 -1.90
CA ARG A 1145 1.32 43.29 -1.40
C ARG A 1145 1.75 43.48 0.06
N PRO A 1146 1.62 42.47 0.94
CA PRO A 1146 2.34 42.44 2.20
C PRO A 1146 3.63 41.63 2.08
N SER A 1147 4.71 42.22 2.57
CA SER A 1147 5.95 41.57 2.95
C SER A 1147 5.80 40.81 4.27
N VAL A 1148 6.60 39.75 4.40
CA VAL A 1148 6.76 38.85 5.56
C VAL A 1148 6.77 39.59 6.92
N ALA A 1149 5.61 39.58 7.59
CA ALA A 1149 5.44 39.70 9.04
C ALA A 1149 4.06 39.15 9.39
N SER A 1150 4.02 38.09 10.20
CA SER A 1150 2.79 37.43 10.65
C SER A 1150 1.98 38.37 11.55
N THR A 1151 0.99 39.06 11.00
CA THR A 1151 -0.03 39.76 11.78
C THR A 1151 -1.12 38.77 12.15
N LYS A 1152 -1.29 38.47 13.45
CA LYS A 1152 -2.46 37.80 14.02
C LYS A 1152 -3.72 38.49 13.47
N GLN A 1153 -4.57 37.78 12.72
CA GLN A 1153 -5.93 38.27 12.45
C GLN A 1153 -6.72 38.12 13.74
N LEU A 1154 -6.79 39.19 14.53
CA LEU A 1154 -7.70 39.28 15.66
C LEU A 1154 -9.12 39.37 15.10
N LEU A 1155 -10.00 38.47 15.54
CA LEU A 1155 -11.45 38.66 15.41
C LEU A 1155 -11.83 39.92 16.18
N ASP A 1156 -12.81 40.69 15.69
CA ASP A 1156 -13.26 41.88 16.40
C ASP A 1156 -13.83 41.47 17.78
N PRO A 1157 -13.43 42.15 18.87
CA PRO A 1157 -13.85 41.80 20.25
C PRO A 1157 -15.37 41.90 20.45
N GLU A 1158 -16.05 42.70 19.63
CA GLU A 1158 -17.52 42.81 19.59
C GLU A 1158 -18.20 41.53 19.05
N VAL A 1159 -17.56 40.81 18.12
CA VAL A 1159 -18.05 39.53 17.59
C VAL A 1159 -17.90 38.41 18.61
N VAL A 1160 -16.78 38.41 19.35
CA VAL A 1160 -16.53 37.45 20.42
C VAL A 1160 -17.55 37.61 21.55
N SER A 1161 -17.74 38.84 22.02
CA SER A 1161 -18.68 39.14 23.10
C SER A 1161 -20.14 38.88 22.71
N SER A 1162 -20.56 39.20 21.48
CA SER A 1162 -21.91 38.89 20.99
C SER A 1162 -22.17 37.38 20.88
N ALA A 1163 -21.21 36.57 20.44
CA ALA A 1163 -21.33 35.11 20.41
C ALA A 1163 -21.50 34.51 21.81
N TRP A 1164 -20.74 35.00 22.79
CA TRP A 1164 -20.87 34.58 24.20
C TRP A 1164 -22.20 35.00 24.82
N LEU A 1165 -22.66 36.23 24.57
CA LEU A 1165 -23.96 36.72 25.04
C LEU A 1165 -25.12 35.92 24.42
N PHE A 1166 -25.00 35.54 23.15
CA PHE A 1166 -25.97 34.69 22.48
C PHE A 1166 -26.06 33.30 23.12
N SER A 1167 -24.92 32.65 23.36
CA SER A 1167 -24.83 31.35 24.04
C SER A 1167 -25.41 31.41 25.46
N LEU A 1168 -25.02 32.42 26.25
CA LEU A 1168 -25.53 32.63 27.61
C LEU A 1168 -27.05 32.89 27.64
N GLY A 1169 -27.56 33.70 26.70
CA GLY A 1169 -28.98 33.97 26.56
C GLY A 1169 -29.78 32.72 26.23
N LYS A 1170 -29.31 31.90 25.26
CA LYS A 1170 -29.91 30.60 24.94
C LYS A 1170 -29.85 29.62 26.11
N GLY A 1171 -28.72 29.54 26.81
CA GLY A 1171 -28.54 28.68 27.99
C GLY A 1171 -29.50 29.02 29.12
N LEU A 1172 -29.71 30.31 29.40
CA LEU A 1172 -30.69 30.77 30.39
C LEU A 1172 -32.14 30.49 29.94
N LEU A 1173 -32.46 30.72 28.67
CA LEU A 1173 -33.79 30.43 28.12
C LEU A 1173 -34.13 28.95 28.21
N ASN A 1174 -33.18 28.08 27.86
CA ASN A 1174 -33.37 26.64 27.98
C ASN A 1174 -33.62 26.22 29.44
N TYR A 1175 -32.90 26.81 30.39
CA TYR A 1175 -33.16 26.60 31.81
C TYR A 1175 -34.58 27.06 32.22
N ILE A 1176 -35.04 28.20 31.70
CA ILE A 1176 -36.39 28.71 31.97
C ILE A 1176 -37.47 27.78 31.38
N THR A 1177 -37.34 27.38 30.11
CA THR A 1177 -38.36 26.58 29.40
C THR A 1177 -38.38 25.12 29.83
N SER A 1178 -37.22 24.53 30.15
CA SER A 1178 -37.11 23.11 30.52
C SER A 1178 -37.23 22.86 32.02
N ASP A 1179 -36.63 23.73 32.86
CA ASP A 1179 -36.54 23.47 34.31
C ASP A 1179 -37.46 24.39 35.14
N VAL A 1180 -37.69 25.65 34.76
CA VAL A 1180 -38.44 26.58 35.63
C VAL A 1180 -39.95 26.55 35.37
N LEU A 1181 -40.39 26.74 34.12
CA LEU A 1181 -41.80 26.82 33.75
C LEU A 1181 -42.58 25.51 33.98
N PRO A 1182 -42.04 24.30 33.66
CA PRO A 1182 -42.76 23.04 33.85
C PRO A 1182 -43.00 22.68 35.32
N HIS A 1183 -42.25 23.27 36.25
CA HIS A 1183 -42.34 22.99 37.68
C HIS A 1183 -43.41 23.83 38.41
N ILE A 1184 -44.13 24.72 37.71
CA ILE A 1184 -45.27 25.46 38.29
C ILE A 1184 -46.43 24.46 38.53
N PRO A 1185 -46.93 24.32 39.77
CA PRO A 1185 -47.87 23.23 40.10
C PRO A 1185 -49.32 23.48 39.64
N VAL A 1186 -49.80 24.73 39.68
CA VAL A 1186 -51.16 25.15 39.31
C VAL A 1186 -51.10 26.57 38.78
N LEU A 1187 -51.81 26.86 37.69
CA LEU A 1187 -51.86 28.18 37.07
C LEU A 1187 -53.31 28.71 37.01
N SER A 1188 -53.62 29.76 37.79
CA SER A 1188 -54.90 30.47 37.76
C SER A 1188 -55.00 31.42 36.56
N SER A 1189 -56.20 31.93 36.24
CA SER A 1189 -56.39 32.90 35.14
C SER A 1189 -55.65 34.22 35.38
N ALA A 1190 -55.62 34.70 36.63
CA ALA A 1190 -54.84 35.87 37.03
C ALA A 1190 -53.33 35.60 36.98
N GLY A 1191 -52.89 34.44 37.46
CA GLY A 1191 -51.50 33.99 37.35
C GLY A 1191 -51.05 33.84 35.91
N ALA A 1192 -51.90 33.35 35.01
CA ALA A 1192 -51.59 33.25 33.60
C ALA A 1192 -51.39 34.63 32.93
N ALA A 1193 -52.24 35.61 33.24
CA ALA A 1193 -52.07 36.97 32.72
C ALA A 1193 -50.74 37.60 33.18
N GLN A 1194 -50.33 37.33 34.43
CA GLN A 1194 -49.03 37.76 34.95
C GLN A 1194 -47.87 37.04 34.26
N LEU A 1195 -47.98 35.72 34.05
CA LEU A 1195 -46.94 34.93 33.36
C LEU A 1195 -46.78 35.38 31.90
N VAL A 1196 -47.86 35.74 31.21
CA VAL A 1196 -47.79 36.33 29.86
C VAL A 1196 -47.01 37.65 29.88
N SER A 1197 -47.27 38.51 30.86
CA SER A 1197 -46.55 39.79 30.99
C SER A 1197 -45.06 39.60 31.31
N ASP A 1198 -44.73 38.62 32.15
CA ASP A 1198 -43.35 38.27 32.51
C ASP A 1198 -42.58 37.69 31.31
N LEU A 1199 -43.19 36.76 30.56
CA LEU A 1199 -42.61 36.15 29.36
C LEU A 1199 -42.45 37.16 28.22
N ASP A 1200 -43.39 38.10 28.07
CA ASP A 1200 -43.31 39.14 27.04
C ASP A 1200 -42.18 40.13 27.33
N TYR A 1201 -42.00 40.51 28.60
CA TYR A 1201 -40.88 41.36 29.01
C TYR A 1201 -39.53 40.66 28.81
N LEU A 1202 -39.42 39.39 29.20
CA LEU A 1202 -38.20 38.61 29.00
C LEU A 1202 -37.90 38.40 27.50
N SER A 1203 -38.92 38.15 26.67
CA SER A 1203 -38.78 38.04 25.22
C SER A 1203 -38.22 39.32 24.58
N ASN A 1204 -38.68 40.49 25.02
CA ASN A 1204 -38.19 41.77 24.51
C ASN A 1204 -36.71 42.02 24.85
N ILE A 1205 -36.27 41.61 26.04
CA ILE A 1205 -34.88 41.81 26.50
C ILE A 1205 -33.93 40.82 25.84
N VAL A 1206 -34.36 39.58 25.68
CA VAL A 1206 -33.59 38.54 24.98
C VAL A 1206 -33.46 38.85 23.48
N ARG A 1207 -34.49 39.44 22.85
CA ARG A 1207 -34.40 39.99 21.48
C ARG A 1207 -33.39 41.13 21.38
N ALA A 1208 -33.26 41.97 22.40
CA ALA A 1208 -32.24 43.02 22.42
C ALA A 1208 -30.80 42.46 22.50
N LEU A 1209 -30.62 41.22 22.97
CA LEU A 1209 -29.37 40.47 22.96
C LEU A 1209 -29.19 39.60 21.70
N ASN A 1210 -30.02 39.82 20.66
CA ASN A 1210 -30.03 39.08 19.39
C ASN A 1210 -30.30 37.58 19.53
N VAL A 1211 -31.01 37.16 20.58
CA VAL A 1211 -31.41 35.77 20.80
C VAL A 1211 -32.88 35.59 20.45
N GLU A 1212 -33.18 34.68 19.53
CA GLU A 1212 -34.56 34.29 19.21
C GLU A 1212 -34.85 32.88 19.76
N SER A 1213 -35.94 32.71 20.50
CA SER A 1213 -36.38 31.40 21.00
C SER A 1213 -37.83 31.16 20.61
N GLU A 1214 -38.04 30.23 19.66
CA GLU A 1214 -39.38 29.80 19.27
C GLU A 1214 -40.12 29.12 20.42
N GLU A 1215 -39.42 28.41 21.31
CA GLU A 1215 -40.03 27.70 22.42
C GLU A 1215 -40.61 28.64 23.47
N LEU A 1216 -39.89 29.72 23.81
CA LEU A 1216 -40.38 30.75 24.73
C LEU A 1216 -41.65 31.42 24.17
N GLU A 1217 -41.68 31.65 22.86
CA GLU A 1217 -42.80 32.25 22.15
C GLU A 1217 -44.02 31.30 22.12
N ARG A 1218 -43.81 30.00 21.94
CA ARG A 1218 -44.86 28.97 22.07
C ARG A 1218 -45.42 28.91 23.49
N TRP A 1219 -44.55 28.99 24.51
CA TRP A 1219 -44.96 29.10 25.91
C TRP A 1219 -45.81 30.35 26.16
N ARG A 1220 -45.41 31.52 25.64
CA ARG A 1220 -46.18 32.77 25.73
C ARG A 1220 -47.56 32.63 25.09
N GLN A 1221 -47.64 32.07 23.88
CA GLN A 1221 -48.89 31.88 23.15
C GLN A 1221 -49.81 30.88 23.85
N GLY A 1222 -49.27 29.73 24.29
CA GLY A 1222 -50.05 28.70 25.00
C GLY A 1222 -50.59 29.18 26.35
N VAL A 1223 -49.81 29.96 27.11
CA VAL A 1223 -50.26 30.55 28.38
C VAL A 1223 -51.24 31.72 28.14
N GLY A 1224 -51.22 32.38 26.98
CA GLY A 1224 -52.17 33.44 26.63
C GLY A 1224 -53.55 32.96 26.19
N MET A 1225 -53.75 31.66 25.92
CA MET A 1225 -55.02 31.13 25.43
C MET A 1225 -56.11 31.15 26.51
N ASN A 1226 -57.35 31.44 26.10
CA ASN A 1226 -58.53 31.26 26.94
C ASN A 1226 -58.77 29.76 27.20
N ASP A 1227 -59.39 29.41 28.34
CA ASP A 1227 -59.56 28.01 28.72
C ASP A 1227 -60.41 27.18 27.72
N GLU A 1228 -61.27 27.81 26.91
CA GLU A 1228 -62.04 27.15 25.84
C GLU A 1228 -61.22 26.93 24.57
N GLU A 1229 -60.33 27.87 24.24
CA GLU A 1229 -59.44 27.80 23.08
C GLU A 1229 -58.27 26.85 23.34
N GLY A 1230 -57.72 26.87 24.56
CA GLY A 1230 -56.66 25.99 25.02
C GLY A 1230 -57.08 24.51 25.03
N ARG A 1231 -58.31 24.19 25.48
CA ARG A 1231 -58.85 22.82 25.42
C ARG A 1231 -58.99 22.30 23.98
N LYS A 1232 -59.41 23.17 23.05
CA LYS A 1232 -59.49 22.82 21.62
C LYS A 1232 -58.11 22.58 21.02
N ALA A 1233 -57.16 23.46 21.31
CA ALA A 1233 -55.77 23.33 20.86
C ALA A 1233 -55.10 22.06 21.44
N PHE A 1234 -55.36 21.74 22.70
CA PHE A 1234 -54.90 20.51 23.36
C PHE A 1234 -55.45 19.24 22.68
N THR A 1235 -56.73 19.23 22.30
CA THR A 1235 -57.32 18.09 21.55
C THR A 1235 -56.82 17.96 20.12
N GLN A 1236 -56.36 19.05 19.49
CA GLN A 1236 -55.88 19.04 18.10
C GLN A 1236 -54.41 18.63 17.98
N ASN A 1237 -53.57 18.98 18.96
CA ASN A 1237 -52.13 18.74 18.94
C ASN A 1237 -51.64 17.98 20.19
N PRO A 1238 -51.93 16.68 20.34
CA PRO A 1238 -51.60 15.90 21.54
C PRO A 1238 -50.10 15.59 21.71
N ASN A 1239 -49.26 15.81 20.69
CA ASN A 1239 -47.82 15.52 20.74
C ASN A 1239 -46.94 16.73 21.11
N ASP A 1240 -47.52 17.91 21.33
CA ASP A 1240 -46.78 19.12 21.69
C ASP A 1240 -46.47 19.13 23.20
N SER A 1241 -45.18 19.02 23.56
CA SER A 1241 -44.72 18.95 24.95
C SER A 1241 -45.10 20.22 25.73
N VAL A 1242 -45.06 21.40 25.12
CA VAL A 1242 -45.38 22.67 25.80
C VAL A 1242 -46.86 22.72 26.16
N MET A 1243 -47.73 22.31 25.24
CA MET A 1243 -49.18 22.26 25.47
C MET A 1243 -49.59 21.20 26.49
N GLN A 1244 -48.87 20.08 26.59
CA GLN A 1244 -49.08 19.09 27.65
C GLN A 1244 -48.78 19.64 29.05
N HIS A 1245 -47.66 20.37 29.19
CA HIS A 1245 -47.31 20.98 30.48
C HIS A 1245 -48.32 22.06 30.87
N ILE A 1246 -48.77 22.90 29.93
CA ILE A 1246 -49.79 23.93 30.17
C ILE A 1246 -51.16 23.31 30.50
N GLY A 1247 -51.55 22.25 29.79
CA GLY A 1247 -52.77 21.48 30.06
C GLY A 1247 -52.81 20.88 31.46
N ARG A 1248 -51.67 20.35 31.92
CA ARG A 1248 -51.49 19.86 33.30
C ARG A 1248 -51.62 20.99 34.33
N MET A 1249 -51.02 22.15 34.08
CA MET A 1249 -51.03 23.30 35.01
C MET A 1249 -52.40 23.97 35.16
N ARG A 1250 -53.17 24.05 34.07
CA ARG A 1250 -54.52 24.64 34.06
C ARG A 1250 -55.65 23.62 34.25
N GLY A 1251 -55.31 22.33 34.34
CA GLY A 1251 -56.27 21.25 34.55
C GLY A 1251 -57.17 20.97 33.34
N TRP A 1252 -56.70 21.28 32.12
CA TRP A 1252 -57.41 20.95 30.88
C TRP A 1252 -57.49 19.42 30.63
N ASP A 1253 -56.61 18.65 31.28
CA ASP A 1253 -56.58 17.18 31.25
C ASP A 1253 -57.69 16.52 32.10
N LYS A 1254 -58.32 17.26 33.02
CA LYS A 1254 -59.34 16.75 33.94
C LYS A 1254 -60.73 17.11 33.43
N LEU A 1255 -61.21 16.42 32.40
CA LEU A 1255 -62.64 16.21 32.10
C LEU A 1255 -62.83 15.12 31.05
#